data_AF-A0AAW2HWL3-F1
#
_entry.id   AF-A0AAW2HWL3-F1
#
_cell.length_a   1.000
_cell.length_b   1.000
_cell.length_c   1.000
_cell.angle_alpha   90.00
_cell.angle_beta   90.00
_cell.angle_gamma   90.00
#
_symmetry.space_group_name_H-M   'P 1'
#
loop_
_entity.id
_entity.type
_entity.pdbx_description
1 polymer ?
#
loop_
_entity_poly.entity_id
_entity_poly.type
_entity_poly.pdbx_seq_one_letter_code
_entity_poly.pdbx_strand_id
1 'polypeptide(L)'
;MLPGAWERRFSDLERDVKKYFKILIFLSLLCSVFIYRYSFLTKADQMESVAFYRGLREDINDPGQLCQLPSYHPFERDVLHHFRTPRPISCRSTIPVLTFIDEHGFLRYNRSAFEESGYLIDGLKCYYQEITRMESSDEKISYGEEMPMTGEDKPRTDFVFVYCRKYLWLPNVYSMYHAFAQKKDTARTFRDEAEVGVAVVGFDSVSRLNFMRQLPQSYHYITNNMNGVVLKGFNKVGENTFPNLIAMLTGNMPRAEWSRPTFDDWPFLWNALNADGVATFYGEDCPSIMTFTWQGEGFLSDPTTHYFRPFWLAAESSSLAAWSSPMCLGPVPKHKIYLNYLKSFLTSYRNHPVFMFSLENEPSHDYLNTVGVIDTDLRNFLSSSFNGNLLNRTVLFVLSDHGHRFDDFRNTRQGKVEDRMPMVSVVLPEWYSRKNPQILTALRTNSRRLTSSFDLYSTFVDIFQRNTIGDRSAFRTGRYRFNKSVRGMSLFEPVPLNRTCDEAGIPDMYCTCAVSSNGLGKNEQIAEASLEILSNYINNEVLDWRSRTWNETVRNYIVSRGSRAIPLDSDLIQIDTCAKLTLELEESEMIVKPDGRRLVHVTFKSQPNDGLYEGRVLWPAGTAATEGKIHEAVIRINRYGTQADCLKRILMNLMPLIRSVCYCT
;
A
#
# COMPACT_ATOMS: atom_id res chain seq x y z
N MET A 1 -57.71 63.18 -17.46
CA MET A 1 -56.86 61.96 -17.51
C MET A 1 -56.25 61.79 -16.11
N LEU A 2 -56.45 60.62 -15.50
CA LEU A 2 -56.34 60.41 -14.04
C LEU A 2 -54.89 60.35 -13.53
N PRO A 3 -54.45 61.24 -12.60
CA PRO A 3 -53.10 61.23 -12.02
C PRO A 3 -52.81 60.05 -11.07
N GLY A 4 -53.83 59.41 -10.49
CA GLY A 4 -53.68 58.44 -9.39
C GLY A 4 -53.35 56.98 -9.78
N ALA A 5 -53.15 56.68 -11.06
CA ALA A 5 -52.79 55.34 -11.53
C ALA A 5 -51.27 55.08 -11.50
N TRP A 6 -50.48 56.14 -11.69
CA TRP A 6 -49.01 56.07 -11.68
C TRP A 6 -48.45 55.96 -10.26
N GLU A 7 -48.98 56.73 -9.31
CA GLU A 7 -48.57 56.65 -7.90
C GLU A 7 -48.80 55.26 -7.30
N ARG A 8 -49.94 54.61 -7.62
CA ARG A 8 -50.20 53.23 -7.16
C ARG A 8 -49.21 52.22 -7.74
N ARG A 9 -48.90 52.30 -9.03
CA ARG A 9 -47.88 51.44 -9.68
C ARG A 9 -46.49 51.65 -9.09
N PHE A 10 -46.09 52.90 -8.79
CA PHE A 10 -44.82 53.18 -8.15
C PHE A 10 -44.77 52.66 -6.71
N SER A 11 -45.86 52.80 -5.93
CA SER A 11 -45.96 52.23 -4.57
C SER A 11 -45.89 50.71 -4.58
N ASP A 12 -46.56 50.07 -5.55
CA ASP A 12 -46.56 48.61 -5.70
C ASP A 12 -45.16 48.11 -6.09
N LEU A 13 -44.48 48.80 -7.02
CA LEU A 13 -43.10 48.51 -7.40
C LEU A 13 -42.12 48.69 -6.25
N GLU A 14 -42.25 49.76 -5.46
CA GLU A 14 -41.40 50.01 -4.29
C GLU A 14 -41.60 48.93 -3.21
N ARG A 15 -42.85 48.48 -3.00
CA ARG A 15 -43.18 47.39 -2.09
C ARG A 15 -42.61 46.06 -2.57
N ASP A 16 -42.68 45.79 -3.86
CA ASP A 16 -42.12 44.58 -4.45
C ASP A 16 -40.59 44.58 -4.39
N VAL A 17 -39.92 45.72 -4.70
CA VAL A 17 -38.47 45.86 -4.56
C VAL A 17 -38.04 45.64 -3.10
N LYS A 18 -38.75 46.23 -2.12
CA LYS A 18 -38.47 45.99 -0.68
C LYS A 18 -38.68 44.52 -0.29
N LYS A 19 -39.68 43.84 -0.87
CA LYS A 19 -39.94 42.41 -0.64
C LYS A 19 -38.81 41.54 -1.22
N TYR A 20 -38.40 41.76 -2.47
CA TYR A 20 -37.30 41.04 -3.10
C TYR A 20 -35.95 41.30 -2.41
N PHE A 21 -35.70 42.54 -1.97
CA PHE A 21 -34.50 42.88 -1.21
C PHE A 21 -34.42 42.13 0.14
N LYS A 22 -35.55 42.03 0.86
CA LYS A 22 -35.64 41.23 2.09
C LYS A 22 -35.41 39.74 1.84
N ILE A 23 -35.94 39.19 0.75
CA ILE A 23 -35.72 37.79 0.34
C ILE A 23 -34.23 37.56 0.02
N LEU A 24 -33.59 38.48 -0.71
CA LEU A 24 -32.16 38.39 -1.06
C LEU A 24 -31.28 38.39 0.20
N ILE A 25 -31.56 39.29 1.16
CA ILE A 25 -30.83 39.33 2.44
C ILE A 25 -31.03 38.00 3.20
N PHE A 26 -32.26 37.49 3.26
CA PHE A 26 -32.55 36.23 3.93
C PHE A 26 -31.81 35.05 3.29
N LEU A 27 -31.81 34.94 1.96
CA LEU A 27 -31.08 33.91 1.22
C LEU A 27 -29.56 34.03 1.39
N SER A 28 -29.03 35.26 1.39
CA SER A 28 -27.60 35.52 1.63
C SER A 28 -27.17 35.11 3.04
N LEU A 29 -27.99 35.43 4.06
CA LEU A 29 -27.75 34.99 5.44
C LEU A 29 -27.82 33.47 5.57
N LEU A 30 -28.82 32.83 4.94
CA LEU A 30 -28.93 31.36 4.89
C LEU A 30 -27.71 30.70 4.25
N CYS A 31 -27.27 31.21 3.09
CA CYS A 31 -26.04 30.75 2.43
C CYS A 31 -24.82 30.95 3.33
N SER A 32 -24.70 32.09 4.00
CA SER A 32 -23.59 32.38 4.90
C SER A 32 -23.56 31.44 6.11
N VAL A 33 -24.72 31.19 6.73
CA VAL A 33 -24.86 30.22 7.83
C VAL A 33 -24.57 28.81 7.36
N PHE A 34 -25.04 28.42 6.17
CA PHE A 34 -24.75 27.12 5.59
C PHE A 34 -23.26 26.94 5.30
N ILE A 35 -22.62 27.92 4.67
CA ILE A 35 -21.17 27.93 4.41
C ILE A 35 -20.38 27.86 5.73
N TYR A 36 -20.79 28.63 6.73
CA TYR A 36 -20.16 28.62 8.05
C TYR A 36 -20.31 27.27 8.75
N ARG A 37 -21.54 26.71 8.81
CA ARG A 37 -21.81 25.39 9.40
C ARG A 37 -21.07 24.28 8.66
N TYR A 38 -21.10 24.30 7.33
CA TYR A 38 -20.37 23.34 6.50
C TYR A 38 -18.87 23.42 6.76
N SER A 39 -18.32 24.63 6.78
CA SER A 39 -16.90 24.87 7.06
C SER A 39 -16.50 24.50 8.48
N PHE A 40 -17.39 24.68 9.46
CA PHE A 40 -17.16 24.29 10.85
C PHE A 40 -17.16 22.78 11.02
N LEU A 41 -18.13 22.07 10.42
CA LEU A 41 -18.21 20.61 10.50
C LEU A 41 -17.02 19.93 9.80
N THR A 42 -16.61 20.40 8.63
CA THR A 42 -15.46 19.83 7.92
C THR A 42 -14.13 20.12 8.62
N LYS A 43 -14.02 21.27 9.31
CA LYS A 43 -12.83 21.61 10.09
C LYS A 43 -12.81 20.98 11.49
N ALA A 44 -13.95 20.59 12.06
CA ALA A 44 -14.01 20.07 13.42
C ALA A 44 -13.18 18.79 13.59
N ASP A 45 -13.35 17.80 12.71
CA ASP A 45 -12.59 16.54 12.76
C ASP A 45 -11.08 16.78 12.53
N GLN A 46 -10.74 17.69 11.60
CA GLN A 46 -9.36 18.11 11.39
C GLN A 46 -8.78 18.79 12.62
N MET A 47 -9.55 19.66 13.29
CA MET A 47 -9.13 20.35 14.49
C MET A 47 -8.94 19.40 15.67
N GLU A 48 -9.71 18.31 15.76
CA GLU A 48 -9.53 17.28 16.78
C GLU A 48 -8.19 16.56 16.62
N SER A 49 -7.88 16.06 15.41
CA SER A 49 -6.57 15.46 15.10
C SER A 49 -5.41 16.44 15.37
N VAL A 50 -5.51 17.69 14.92
CA VAL A 50 -4.50 18.72 15.19
C VAL A 50 -4.36 19.00 16.68
N ALA A 51 -5.46 19.01 17.45
CA ALA A 51 -5.42 19.24 18.88
C ALA A 51 -4.66 18.14 19.64
N PHE A 52 -4.82 16.87 19.24
CA PHE A 52 -4.09 15.75 19.86
C PHE A 52 -2.57 15.91 19.73
N TYR A 53 -2.09 16.40 18.59
CA TYR A 53 -0.66 16.48 18.30
C TYR A 53 -0.06 17.86 18.55
N ARG A 54 -0.84 18.89 18.88
CA ARG A 54 -0.40 20.29 19.02
C ARG A 54 0.86 20.51 19.88
N GLY A 55 1.10 19.66 20.88
CA GLY A 55 2.26 19.70 21.77
C GLY A 55 3.35 18.68 21.47
N LEU A 56 3.23 17.89 20.39
CA LEU A 56 4.17 16.83 20.07
C LEU A 56 5.53 17.42 19.68
N ARG A 57 6.51 17.28 20.58
CA ARG A 57 7.93 17.46 20.30
C ARG A 57 8.61 16.13 20.51
N GLU A 58 8.78 15.39 19.43
CA GLU A 58 9.39 14.08 19.49
C GLU A 58 10.81 14.16 18.96
N ASP A 59 11.78 13.94 19.85
CA ASP A 59 13.12 13.57 19.42
C ASP A 59 13.11 12.10 19.01
N ILE A 60 13.15 11.89 17.70
CA ILE A 60 13.14 10.56 17.11
C ILE A 60 14.54 9.96 17.06
N ASN A 61 15.58 10.70 17.45
CA ASN A 61 16.96 10.26 17.40
C ASN A 61 17.41 9.58 18.69
N ASP A 62 18.22 8.54 18.57
CA ASP A 62 18.93 7.95 19.71
C ASP A 62 20.24 8.73 19.95
N PRO A 63 20.54 9.19 21.17
CA PRO A 63 21.76 9.96 21.44
C PRO A 63 23.03 9.24 20.97
N GLY A 64 23.87 9.95 20.22
CA GLY A 64 25.13 9.42 19.70
C GLY A 64 25.00 8.57 18.42
N GLN A 65 23.81 8.47 17.82
CA GLN A 65 23.69 7.77 16.54
C GLN A 65 24.34 8.55 15.38
N LEU A 66 24.91 7.81 14.43
CA LEU A 66 25.53 8.37 13.22
C LEU A 66 24.48 8.90 12.25
N CYS A 67 23.42 8.12 12.01
CA CYS A 67 22.31 8.51 11.15
C CYS A 67 21.39 9.50 11.87
N GLN A 68 21.46 10.79 11.52
CA GLN A 68 20.56 11.79 12.08
C GLN A 68 19.24 11.79 11.32
N LEU A 69 18.18 11.24 11.91
CA LEU A 69 16.86 11.14 11.29
C LEU A 69 16.13 12.50 11.31
N PRO A 70 15.48 12.89 10.21
CA PRO A 70 14.73 14.14 10.13
C PRO A 70 13.44 14.04 10.94
N SER A 71 13.22 14.99 11.84
CA SER A 71 12.00 15.07 12.65
C SER A 71 11.08 16.16 12.09
N TYR A 72 9.84 15.78 11.78
CA TYR A 72 8.78 16.68 11.34
C TYR A 72 7.56 16.53 12.22
N HIS A 73 6.86 17.64 12.45
CA HIS A 73 5.53 17.58 13.03
C HIS A 73 4.53 17.03 12.00
N PRO A 74 3.53 16.19 12.38
CA PRO A 74 2.54 15.69 11.40
C PRO A 74 1.77 16.80 10.69
N PHE A 75 1.62 17.97 11.34
CA PHE A 75 0.85 19.13 10.87
C PHE A 75 1.74 20.38 10.72
N GLU A 76 2.91 20.27 10.09
CA GLU A 76 3.70 21.46 9.75
C GLU A 76 2.88 22.45 8.91
N ARG A 77 3.19 23.74 9.07
CA ARG A 77 2.39 24.83 8.50
C ARG A 77 2.35 24.80 6.97
N ASP A 78 3.45 24.39 6.34
CA ASP A 78 3.62 24.33 4.88
C ASP A 78 2.83 23.18 4.25
N VAL A 79 2.61 22.07 4.95
CA VAL A 79 1.86 20.92 4.43
C VAL A 79 0.39 20.85 4.85
N LEU A 80 -0.03 21.65 5.84
CA LEU A 80 -1.36 21.58 6.44
C LEU A 80 -2.52 21.62 5.42
N HIS A 81 -2.34 22.37 4.33
CA HIS A 81 -3.34 22.59 3.29
C HIS A 81 -3.59 21.36 2.38
N HIS A 82 -2.71 20.36 2.40
CA HIS A 82 -2.89 19.10 1.67
C HIS A 82 -3.85 18.14 2.39
N PHE A 83 -4.06 18.34 3.70
CA PHE A 83 -4.82 17.40 4.51
C PHE A 83 -6.30 17.75 4.53
N ARG A 84 -7.13 16.72 4.37
CA ARG A 84 -8.60 16.78 4.38
C ARG A 84 -9.13 15.51 5.03
N THR A 85 -10.18 15.62 5.83
CA THR A 85 -10.91 14.45 6.31
C THR A 85 -11.78 13.91 5.17
N PRO A 86 -11.60 12.66 4.72
CA PRO A 86 -12.43 12.10 3.67
C PRO A 86 -13.86 11.85 4.20
N ARG A 87 -14.84 11.83 3.30
CA ARG A 87 -16.21 11.45 3.67
C ARG A 87 -16.29 9.93 3.87
N PRO A 88 -17.07 9.44 4.85
CA PRO A 88 -17.31 8.02 5.01
C PRO A 88 -17.85 7.37 3.73
N ILE A 89 -17.44 6.12 3.47
CA ILE A 89 -17.96 5.32 2.36
C ILE A 89 -19.45 5.05 2.59
N SER A 90 -20.27 5.35 1.59
CA SER A 90 -21.72 5.16 1.62
C SER A 90 -22.14 4.16 0.55
N CYS A 91 -22.40 2.92 0.94
CA CYS A 91 -22.84 1.86 0.03
C CYS A 91 -24.37 1.84 -0.11
N ARG A 92 -24.87 2.32 -1.25
CA ARG A 92 -26.31 2.32 -1.52
C ARG A 92 -26.77 0.92 -1.92
N SER A 93 -27.75 0.38 -1.21
CA SER A 93 -28.44 -0.86 -1.59
C SER A 93 -29.89 -0.79 -1.15
N THR A 94 -30.79 -1.37 -1.95
CA THR A 94 -32.21 -1.55 -1.60
C THR A 94 -32.46 -2.81 -0.80
N ILE A 95 -31.49 -3.73 -0.76
CA ILE A 95 -31.61 -5.03 -0.10
C ILE A 95 -30.49 -5.16 0.94
N PRO A 96 -30.82 -5.46 2.21
CA PRO A 96 -29.81 -5.67 3.24
C PRO A 96 -29.04 -6.97 3.01
N VAL A 97 -27.97 -7.18 3.77
CA VAL A 97 -27.15 -8.41 3.67
C VAL A 97 -27.92 -9.59 4.28
N LEU A 98 -28.58 -10.38 3.42
CA LEU A 98 -29.45 -11.49 3.82
C LEU A 98 -28.70 -12.74 4.31
N THR A 99 -27.41 -12.86 4.04
CA THR A 99 -26.61 -14.04 4.41
C THR A 99 -25.26 -13.63 4.97
N PHE A 100 -24.65 -14.47 5.80
CA PHE A 100 -23.33 -14.23 6.38
C PHE A 100 -22.65 -15.56 6.73
N ILE A 101 -21.33 -15.55 6.94
CA ILE A 101 -20.62 -16.69 7.51
C ILE A 101 -20.36 -16.40 9.00
N ASP A 102 -20.73 -17.33 9.88
CA ASP A 102 -20.52 -17.19 11.32
C ASP A 102 -19.06 -17.45 11.74
N GLU A 103 -18.76 -17.28 13.03
CA GLU A 103 -17.40 -17.46 13.57
C GLU A 103 -16.88 -18.91 13.53
N HIS A 104 -17.77 -19.87 13.22
CA HIS A 104 -17.44 -21.29 13.07
C HIS A 104 -17.33 -21.73 11.60
N GLY A 105 -17.48 -20.78 10.67
CA GLY A 105 -17.37 -21.02 9.23
C GLY A 105 -18.64 -21.55 8.58
N PHE A 106 -19.80 -21.49 9.25
CA PHE A 106 -21.08 -21.89 8.67
C PHE A 106 -21.75 -20.72 7.95
N LEU A 107 -22.28 -20.98 6.76
CA LEU A 107 -23.08 -20.05 5.98
C LEU A 107 -24.52 -20.01 6.54
N ARG A 108 -24.95 -18.83 6.97
CA ARG A 108 -26.20 -18.58 7.69
C ARG A 108 -27.11 -17.59 6.97
N TYR A 109 -28.41 -17.71 7.23
CA TYR A 109 -29.37 -16.65 6.94
C TYR A 109 -29.36 -15.58 8.04
N ASN A 110 -29.32 -14.31 7.63
CA ASN A 110 -29.49 -13.17 8.52
C ASN A 110 -30.98 -12.91 8.74
N ARG A 111 -31.58 -13.55 9.75
CA ARG A 111 -33.02 -13.47 10.03
C ARG A 111 -33.54 -12.04 10.16
N SER A 112 -32.80 -11.18 10.86
CA SER A 112 -33.18 -9.78 11.03
C SER A 112 -33.16 -9.00 9.71
N ALA A 113 -32.23 -9.28 8.81
CA ALA A 113 -32.21 -8.66 7.48
C ALA A 113 -33.35 -9.16 6.59
N PHE A 114 -33.77 -10.43 6.73
CA PHE A 114 -34.97 -10.93 6.06
C PHE A 114 -36.22 -10.19 6.53
N GLU A 115 -36.39 -10.03 7.84
CA GLU A 115 -37.50 -9.26 8.44
C GLU A 115 -37.52 -7.80 7.92
N GLU A 116 -36.37 -7.12 7.91
CA GLU A 116 -36.25 -5.74 7.40
C GLU A 116 -36.61 -5.65 5.91
N SER A 117 -36.19 -6.64 5.12
CA SER A 117 -36.45 -6.66 3.67
C SER A 117 -37.89 -7.00 3.29
N GLY A 118 -38.68 -7.55 4.22
CA GLY A 118 -40.03 -8.06 3.98
C GLY A 118 -40.07 -9.41 3.23
N TYR A 119 -38.91 -10.04 2.98
CA TYR A 119 -38.87 -11.39 2.43
C TYR A 119 -39.00 -12.45 3.53
N LEU A 120 -39.72 -13.54 3.24
CA LEU A 120 -39.69 -14.74 4.05
C LEU A 120 -38.52 -15.62 3.62
N ILE A 121 -37.79 -16.23 4.56
CA ILE A 121 -36.67 -17.14 4.27
C ILE A 121 -37.15 -18.26 3.35
N ASP A 122 -38.23 -18.95 3.71
CA ASP A 122 -38.83 -20.03 2.90
C ASP A 122 -39.53 -19.52 1.62
N GLY A 123 -39.68 -18.19 1.50
CA GLY A 123 -40.24 -17.53 0.32
C GLY A 123 -39.22 -17.30 -0.80
N LEU A 124 -37.92 -17.49 -0.53
CA LEU A 124 -36.85 -17.40 -1.51
C LEU A 124 -36.16 -18.75 -1.68
N LYS A 125 -35.80 -19.08 -2.92
CA LYS A 125 -34.91 -20.19 -3.24
C LYS A 125 -33.48 -19.67 -3.30
N CYS A 126 -32.69 -19.95 -2.26
CA CYS A 126 -31.31 -19.52 -2.15
C CYS A 126 -30.35 -20.67 -2.46
N TYR A 127 -29.27 -20.35 -3.16
CA TYR A 127 -28.21 -21.27 -3.52
C TYR A 127 -26.86 -20.63 -3.24
N TYR A 128 -25.85 -21.47 -3.04
CA TYR A 128 -24.47 -21.03 -2.96
C TYR A 128 -23.58 -21.84 -3.91
N GLN A 129 -22.49 -21.21 -4.34
CA GLN A 129 -21.42 -21.84 -5.11
C GLN A 129 -20.09 -21.51 -4.44
N GLU A 130 -19.27 -22.54 -4.21
CA GLU A 130 -17.90 -22.36 -3.75
C GLU A 130 -17.05 -21.80 -4.88
N ILE A 131 -16.24 -20.78 -4.57
CA ILE A 131 -15.31 -20.16 -5.51
C ILE A 131 -13.93 -20.74 -5.25
N THR A 132 -13.30 -21.23 -6.31
CA THR A 132 -11.92 -21.71 -6.30
C THR A 132 -11.13 -21.03 -7.40
N ARG A 133 -9.82 -21.08 -7.25
CA ARG A 133 -8.89 -20.70 -8.30
C ARG A 133 -8.75 -21.85 -9.30
N MET A 134 -8.63 -21.53 -10.59
CA MET A 134 -8.31 -22.55 -11.60
C MET A 134 -6.84 -22.95 -11.51
N GLU A 135 -6.54 -24.23 -11.75
CA GLU A 135 -5.16 -24.73 -11.75
C GLU A 135 -4.27 -23.98 -12.76
N SER A 136 -3.01 -23.75 -12.39
CA SER A 136 -1.99 -23.15 -13.26
C SER A 136 -2.33 -21.76 -13.79
N SER A 137 -3.08 -20.94 -13.04
CA SER A 137 -3.43 -19.57 -13.45
C SER A 137 -3.69 -18.66 -12.27
N ASP A 138 -3.17 -17.43 -12.27
CA ASP A 138 -3.49 -16.40 -11.28
C ASP A 138 -4.63 -15.43 -11.68
N GLU A 139 -5.23 -15.67 -12.84
CA GLU A 139 -6.21 -14.75 -13.45
C GLU A 139 -7.60 -15.38 -13.61
N LYS A 140 -7.72 -16.69 -13.33
CA LYS A 140 -8.93 -17.45 -13.58
C LYS A 140 -9.47 -18.09 -12.31
N ILE A 141 -10.78 -17.99 -12.15
CA ILE A 141 -11.56 -18.59 -11.07
C ILE A 141 -12.62 -19.52 -11.63
N SER A 142 -13.04 -20.48 -10.83
CA SER A 142 -14.14 -21.39 -11.12
C SER A 142 -15.17 -21.34 -10.01
N TYR A 143 -16.44 -21.47 -10.40
CA TYR A 143 -17.56 -21.68 -9.49
C TYR A 143 -17.87 -23.16 -9.44
N GLY A 144 -18.00 -23.71 -8.24
CA GLY A 144 -18.45 -25.08 -8.01
C GLY A 144 -19.91 -25.30 -8.37
N GLU A 145 -20.43 -26.48 -8.04
CA GLU A 145 -21.84 -26.82 -8.26
C GLU A 145 -22.77 -25.89 -7.48
N GLU A 146 -23.95 -25.61 -8.06
CA GLU A 146 -25.02 -24.87 -7.39
C GLU A 146 -25.62 -25.74 -6.29
N MET A 147 -25.40 -25.35 -5.03
CA MET A 147 -25.89 -26.07 -3.85
C MET A 147 -27.06 -25.32 -3.22
N PRO A 148 -28.21 -25.98 -2.95
CA PRO A 148 -29.29 -25.36 -2.18
C PRO A 148 -28.82 -24.96 -0.79
N MET A 149 -29.08 -23.71 -0.40
CA MET A 149 -28.68 -23.19 0.91
C MET A 149 -29.71 -23.56 1.98
N THR A 150 -29.25 -24.17 3.08
CA THR A 150 -30.06 -24.52 4.24
C THR A 150 -29.91 -23.52 5.40
N GLY A 151 -28.83 -22.74 5.40
CA GLY A 151 -28.49 -21.84 6.51
C GLY A 151 -27.72 -22.52 7.65
N GLU A 152 -27.34 -23.77 7.48
CA GLU A 152 -26.47 -24.58 8.35
C GLU A 152 -25.30 -25.19 7.54
N ASP A 153 -25.01 -24.60 6.38
CA ASP A 153 -24.08 -25.16 5.41
C ASP A 153 -22.65 -24.81 5.81
N LYS A 154 -21.71 -25.75 5.65
CA LYS A 154 -20.28 -25.51 5.91
C LYS A 154 -19.48 -25.56 4.61
N PRO A 155 -19.19 -24.40 4.00
CA PRO A 155 -18.34 -24.34 2.81
C PRO A 155 -16.96 -24.94 3.07
N ARG A 156 -16.38 -25.57 2.05
CA ARG A 156 -15.03 -26.15 2.09
C ARG A 156 -13.96 -25.15 1.69
N THR A 157 -14.32 -24.17 0.87
CA THR A 157 -13.42 -23.12 0.39
C THR A 157 -13.62 -21.83 1.17
N ASP A 158 -12.64 -20.94 1.06
CA ASP A 158 -12.69 -19.66 1.77
C ASP A 158 -13.78 -18.72 1.24
N PHE A 159 -14.26 -18.96 0.02
CA PHE A 159 -15.04 -18.00 -0.75
C PHE A 159 -16.30 -18.64 -1.29
N VAL A 160 -17.44 -18.00 -1.06
CA VAL A 160 -18.73 -18.45 -1.61
C VAL A 160 -19.47 -17.29 -2.26
N PHE A 161 -20.11 -17.59 -3.39
CA PHE A 161 -21.12 -16.74 -4.00
C PHE A 161 -22.50 -17.26 -3.63
N VAL A 162 -23.34 -16.39 -3.08
CA VAL A 162 -24.71 -16.72 -2.68
C VAL A 162 -25.67 -15.90 -3.51
N TYR A 163 -26.74 -16.51 -3.99
CA TYR A 163 -27.85 -15.79 -4.61
C TYR A 163 -29.19 -16.42 -4.25
N CYS A 164 -30.23 -15.59 -4.29
CA CYS A 164 -31.60 -16.01 -4.05
C CYS A 164 -32.53 -15.55 -5.18
N ARG A 165 -33.52 -16.37 -5.50
CA ARG A 165 -34.57 -16.09 -6.48
C ARG A 165 -35.95 -16.36 -5.90
N LYS A 166 -36.95 -15.56 -6.28
CA LYS A 166 -38.35 -15.84 -5.92
C LYS A 166 -38.90 -17.03 -6.71
N TYR A 167 -38.63 -17.06 -8.01
CA TYR A 167 -38.94 -18.18 -8.90
C TYR A 167 -37.71 -18.50 -9.76
N LEU A 168 -37.53 -19.76 -10.13
CA LEU A 168 -36.35 -20.25 -10.87
C LEU A 168 -36.06 -19.47 -12.17
N TRP A 169 -37.11 -19.00 -12.84
CA TRP A 169 -37.06 -18.28 -14.12
C TRP A 169 -36.91 -16.76 -13.99
N LEU A 170 -36.88 -16.21 -12.78
CA LEU A 170 -36.68 -14.77 -12.54
C LEU A 170 -35.22 -14.44 -12.24
N PRO A 171 -34.78 -13.19 -12.48
CA PRO A 171 -33.49 -12.70 -12.02
C PRO A 171 -33.28 -12.88 -10.51
N ASN A 172 -32.01 -12.90 -10.10
CA ASN A 172 -31.63 -12.92 -8.69
C ASN A 172 -32.22 -11.69 -7.98
N VAL A 173 -32.95 -11.91 -6.89
CA VAL A 173 -33.37 -10.84 -6.00
C VAL A 173 -32.26 -10.45 -5.05
N TYR A 174 -31.36 -11.37 -4.72
CA TYR A 174 -30.22 -11.14 -3.84
C TYR A 174 -29.00 -11.85 -4.41
N SER A 175 -27.83 -11.24 -4.26
CA SER A 175 -26.55 -11.79 -4.64
C SER A 175 -25.47 -11.19 -3.74
N MET A 176 -24.60 -12.02 -3.18
CA MET A 176 -23.52 -11.58 -2.30
C MET A 176 -22.34 -12.54 -2.34
N TYR A 177 -21.14 -12.01 -2.22
CA TYR A 177 -19.91 -12.78 -2.08
C TYR A 177 -19.45 -12.71 -0.63
N HIS A 178 -19.07 -13.87 -0.07
CA HIS A 178 -18.55 -13.97 1.29
C HIS A 178 -17.14 -14.54 1.29
N ALA A 179 -16.32 -14.02 2.20
CA ALA A 179 -14.97 -14.50 2.46
C ALA A 179 -14.83 -14.88 3.94
N PHE A 180 -14.36 -16.09 4.20
CA PHE A 180 -14.07 -16.60 5.54
C PHE A 180 -12.97 -17.65 5.44
N ALA A 181 -11.89 -17.53 6.21
CA ALA A 181 -10.78 -18.47 6.15
C ALA A 181 -11.18 -19.82 6.75
N GLN A 182 -11.53 -20.78 5.89
CA GLN A 182 -11.90 -22.14 6.31
C GLN A 182 -10.66 -22.88 6.77
N LYS A 183 -10.65 -23.31 8.03
CA LYS A 183 -9.49 -23.99 8.62
C LYS A 183 -9.10 -25.22 7.78
N LYS A 184 -7.84 -25.27 7.35
CA LYS A 184 -7.23 -26.40 6.64
C LYS A 184 -6.49 -27.31 7.61
N ASP A 185 -6.65 -28.62 7.44
CA ASP A 185 -6.08 -29.64 8.35
C ASP A 185 -4.55 -29.76 8.26
N THR A 186 -3.93 -29.14 7.24
CA THR A 186 -2.47 -29.13 7.05
C THR A 186 -1.74 -28.28 8.10
N ALA A 187 -2.44 -27.39 8.81
CA ALA A 187 -1.84 -26.53 9.82
C ALA A 187 -1.59 -27.29 11.13
N ARG A 188 -0.32 -27.35 11.56
CA ARG A 188 0.04 -27.92 12.86
C ARG A 188 -0.46 -27.06 14.01
N THR A 189 -0.61 -27.63 15.19
CA THR A 189 -0.80 -26.85 16.42
C THR A 189 0.54 -26.29 16.91
N PHE A 190 0.49 -25.37 17.88
CA PHE A 190 1.70 -24.94 18.58
C PHE A 190 2.43 -26.13 19.23
N ARG A 191 3.75 -26.16 19.14
CA ARG A 191 4.61 -27.23 19.69
C ARG A 191 4.79 -27.12 21.20
N ASP A 192 4.88 -25.90 21.70
CA ASP A 192 5.04 -25.60 23.12
C ASP A 192 4.33 -24.28 23.47
N GLU A 193 4.44 -23.85 24.73
CA GLU A 193 3.84 -22.58 25.22
C GLU A 193 4.64 -21.33 24.86
N ALA A 194 5.86 -21.47 24.34
CA ALA A 194 6.75 -20.37 23.97
C ALA A 194 6.57 -19.91 22.51
N GLU A 195 6.03 -20.76 21.63
CA GLU A 195 5.83 -20.40 20.22
C GLU A 195 4.87 -19.20 20.01
N VAL A 196 5.19 -18.37 19.03
CA VAL A 196 4.29 -17.30 18.54
C VAL A 196 4.23 -17.30 17.01
N GLY A 197 3.08 -16.89 16.46
CA GLY A 197 2.92 -16.55 15.04
C GLY A 197 3.24 -15.08 14.75
N VAL A 198 3.09 -14.72 13.48
CA VAL A 198 3.24 -13.36 12.97
C VAL A 198 1.99 -12.98 12.17
N ALA A 199 1.48 -11.77 12.41
CA ALA A 199 0.42 -11.16 11.62
C ALA A 199 0.89 -9.79 11.14
N VAL A 200 0.87 -9.57 9.84
CA VAL A 200 1.14 -8.28 9.20
C VAL A 200 -0.17 -7.75 8.65
N VAL A 201 -0.61 -6.61 9.20
CA VAL A 201 -1.72 -5.80 8.68
C VAL A 201 -1.09 -4.58 8.00
N GLY A 202 -0.87 -4.71 6.71
CA GLY A 202 -0.16 -3.73 5.88
C GLY A 202 -1.09 -2.80 5.11
N PHE A 203 -0.56 -1.62 4.76
CA PHE A 203 -1.17 -0.63 3.87
C PHE A 203 -0.18 -0.21 2.78
N ASP A 204 -0.66 -0.01 1.56
CA ASP A 204 0.12 0.61 0.49
C ASP A 204 0.21 2.13 0.72
N SER A 205 1.40 2.74 0.58
CA SER A 205 1.56 4.19 0.44
C SER A 205 1.25 5.04 1.69
N VAL A 206 1.52 4.54 2.91
CA VAL A 206 1.22 5.23 4.17
C VAL A 206 2.46 5.47 5.04
N SER A 207 2.89 6.74 5.12
CA SER A 207 3.93 7.16 6.07
C SER A 207 3.44 7.14 7.51
N ARG A 208 4.37 7.07 8.49
CA ARG A 208 4.02 7.20 9.92
C ARG A 208 3.21 8.47 10.19
N LEU A 209 3.65 9.61 9.66
CA LEU A 209 2.99 10.89 9.90
C LEU A 209 1.63 10.96 9.19
N ASN A 210 1.47 10.34 8.01
CA ASN A 210 0.16 10.24 7.37
C ASN A 210 -0.79 9.35 8.14
N PHE A 211 -0.29 8.24 8.69
CA PHE A 211 -1.05 7.38 9.59
C PHE A 211 -1.57 8.16 10.81
N MET A 212 -0.73 9.01 11.42
CA MET A 212 -1.15 9.87 12.54
C MET A 212 -2.23 10.88 12.16
N ARG A 213 -2.22 11.37 10.91
CA ARG A 213 -3.20 12.34 10.40
C ARG A 213 -4.53 11.70 10.00
N GLN A 214 -4.47 10.61 9.25
CA GLN A 214 -5.63 10.00 8.59
C GLN A 214 -6.22 8.85 9.39
N LEU A 215 -5.41 8.16 10.19
CA LEU A 215 -5.81 7.03 11.01
C LEU A 215 -5.58 7.28 12.51
N PRO A 216 -5.98 8.44 13.08
CA PRO A 216 -5.65 8.80 14.46
C PRO A 216 -6.24 7.85 15.49
N GLN A 217 -7.48 7.36 15.32
CA GLN A 217 -8.08 6.42 16.28
C GLN A 217 -7.30 5.11 16.32
N SER A 218 -6.91 4.60 15.15
CA SER A 218 -6.12 3.38 15.01
C SER A 218 -4.72 3.57 15.58
N TYR A 219 -4.06 4.70 15.29
CA TYR A 219 -2.73 5.01 15.82
C TYR A 219 -2.73 5.03 17.35
N HIS A 220 -3.70 5.72 17.95
CA HIS A 220 -3.84 5.78 19.40
C HIS A 220 -4.15 4.42 20.01
N TYR A 221 -4.99 3.61 19.38
CA TYR A 221 -5.27 2.27 19.88
C TYR A 221 -4.00 1.40 19.89
N ILE A 222 -3.21 1.45 18.80
CA ILE A 222 -1.93 0.75 18.70
C ILE A 222 -0.97 1.19 19.81
N THR A 223 -0.76 2.49 19.99
CA THR A 223 0.26 2.99 20.92
C THR A 223 -0.18 2.94 22.38
N ASN A 224 -1.42 3.31 22.68
CA ASN A 224 -1.89 3.49 24.06
C ASN A 224 -2.57 2.25 24.64
N ASN A 225 -3.25 1.45 23.82
CA ASN A 225 -4.00 0.28 24.29
C ASN A 225 -3.25 -1.03 24.06
N MET A 226 -2.53 -1.15 22.94
CA MET A 226 -1.80 -2.39 22.59
C MET A 226 -0.31 -2.32 22.98
N ASN A 227 0.19 -1.19 23.50
CA ASN A 227 1.61 -0.97 23.81
C ASN A 227 2.51 -1.22 22.58
N GLY A 228 2.03 -0.84 21.39
CA GLY A 228 2.75 -0.97 20.13
C GLY A 228 3.97 -0.07 20.07
N VAL A 229 5.10 -0.62 19.63
CA VAL A 229 6.35 0.12 19.43
C VAL A 229 6.41 0.58 17.98
N VAL A 230 6.31 1.89 17.76
CA VAL A 230 6.40 2.51 16.43
C VAL A 230 7.86 2.76 16.08
N LEU A 231 8.32 2.25 14.93
CA LEU A 231 9.68 2.50 14.42
C LEU A 231 9.72 3.83 13.68
N LYS A 232 10.32 4.83 14.32
CA LYS A 232 10.33 6.22 13.84
C LYS A 232 11.43 6.47 12.80
N GLY A 233 12.44 5.60 12.76
CA GLY A 233 13.58 5.64 11.83
C GLY A 233 13.56 4.55 10.77
N PHE A 234 12.38 3.98 10.49
CA PHE A 234 12.23 2.94 9.48
C PHE A 234 12.21 3.55 8.07
N ASN A 235 13.02 2.98 7.17
CA ASN A 235 13.15 3.42 5.79
C ASN A 235 12.82 2.29 4.81
N LYS A 236 12.18 2.68 3.70
CA LYS A 236 12.03 1.82 2.53
C LYS A 236 13.40 1.58 1.86
N VAL A 237 13.51 0.49 1.10
CA VAL A 237 14.73 0.09 0.37
C VAL A 237 14.57 0.15 -1.15
N GLY A 238 13.34 0.41 -1.62
CA GLY A 238 13.02 0.50 -3.03
C GLY A 238 11.93 1.52 -3.32
N GLU A 239 11.68 1.71 -4.61
CA GLU A 239 10.83 2.79 -5.11
C GLU A 239 9.36 2.65 -4.66
N ASN A 240 8.72 1.53 -5.02
CA ASN A 240 7.30 1.20 -4.82
C ASN A 240 7.17 -0.08 -3.98
N THR A 241 5.96 -0.63 -3.93
CA THR A 241 5.57 -1.85 -3.23
C THR A 241 6.47 -3.03 -3.52
N PHE A 242 6.67 -3.36 -4.79
CA PHE A 242 7.35 -4.61 -5.18
C PHE A 242 8.73 -4.81 -4.53
N PRO A 243 9.76 -3.95 -4.69
CA PRO A 243 11.06 -4.16 -4.09
C PRO A 243 11.02 -4.14 -2.54
N ASN A 244 10.12 -3.36 -1.94
CA ASN A 244 9.98 -3.31 -0.49
C ASN A 244 9.39 -4.61 0.06
N LEU A 245 8.33 -5.14 -0.56
CA LEU A 245 7.77 -6.44 -0.20
C LEU A 245 8.75 -7.59 -0.44
N ILE A 246 9.47 -7.59 -1.57
CA ILE A 246 10.48 -8.61 -1.84
C ILE A 246 11.57 -8.59 -0.76
N ALA A 247 12.02 -7.41 -0.32
CA ALA A 247 12.97 -7.31 0.79
C ALA A 247 12.39 -7.87 2.10
N MET A 248 11.13 -7.56 2.44
CA MET A 248 10.45 -8.05 3.65
C MET A 248 10.18 -9.56 3.64
N LEU A 249 9.93 -10.15 2.46
CA LEU A 249 9.47 -11.53 2.33
C LEU A 249 10.58 -12.51 1.92
N THR A 250 11.68 -12.03 1.34
CA THR A 250 12.79 -12.87 0.85
C THR A 250 14.15 -12.49 1.44
N GLY A 251 14.25 -11.33 2.11
CA GLY A 251 15.52 -10.82 2.64
C GLY A 251 16.51 -10.35 1.56
N ASN A 252 16.05 -10.19 0.32
CA ASN A 252 16.85 -9.84 -0.86
C ASN A 252 16.17 -8.73 -1.69
N MET A 253 16.92 -8.09 -2.57
CA MET A 253 16.33 -7.26 -3.64
C MET A 253 15.90 -8.14 -4.82
N PRO A 254 14.94 -7.71 -5.66
CA PRO A 254 14.66 -8.35 -6.93
C PRO A 254 15.94 -8.47 -7.77
N ARG A 255 16.22 -9.65 -8.32
CA ARG A 255 17.42 -9.93 -9.12
C ARG A 255 17.06 -10.30 -10.55
N ALA A 256 17.90 -9.91 -11.50
CA ALA A 256 17.71 -10.27 -12.91
C ALA A 256 17.66 -11.80 -13.13
N GLU A 257 18.38 -12.58 -12.34
CA GLU A 257 18.37 -14.04 -12.37
C GLU A 257 17.03 -14.67 -11.93
N TRP A 258 16.15 -13.89 -11.31
CA TRP A 258 14.79 -14.29 -10.90
C TRP A 258 13.72 -13.84 -11.90
N SER A 259 14.10 -13.34 -13.08
CA SER A 259 13.21 -12.87 -14.15
C SER A 259 12.43 -14.02 -14.84
N ARG A 260 11.70 -14.80 -14.03
CA ARG A 260 10.65 -15.69 -14.51
C ARG A 260 9.34 -14.91 -14.61
N PRO A 261 8.42 -15.31 -15.51
CA PRO A 261 7.11 -14.68 -15.59
C PRO A 261 6.33 -14.81 -14.28
N THR A 262 6.55 -15.90 -13.53
CA THR A 262 5.82 -16.24 -12.31
C THR A 262 6.71 -16.22 -11.06
N PHE A 263 6.07 -16.19 -9.89
CA PHE A 263 6.71 -16.03 -8.60
C PHE A 263 6.78 -17.32 -7.76
N ASP A 264 6.32 -18.46 -8.27
CA ASP A 264 6.23 -19.74 -7.54
C ASP A 264 7.58 -20.22 -6.97
N ASP A 265 8.66 -20.08 -7.75
CA ASP A 265 10.00 -20.56 -7.37
C ASP A 265 10.79 -19.56 -6.50
N TRP A 266 10.19 -18.43 -6.15
CA TRP A 266 10.89 -17.40 -5.38
C TRP A 266 11.05 -17.84 -3.91
N PRO A 267 12.14 -17.44 -3.24
CA PRO A 267 12.46 -17.89 -1.89
C PRO A 267 11.68 -17.12 -0.82
N PHE A 268 10.37 -17.06 -0.95
CA PHE A 268 9.50 -16.42 0.03
C PHE A 268 9.53 -17.16 1.37
N LEU A 269 9.54 -16.39 2.46
CA LEU A 269 9.52 -16.90 3.83
C LEU A 269 8.34 -17.87 4.06
N TRP A 270 7.16 -17.57 3.52
CA TRP A 270 5.97 -18.39 3.69
C TRP A 270 6.12 -19.80 3.09
N ASN A 271 7.00 -20.02 2.11
CA ASN A 271 7.20 -21.35 1.52
C ASN A 271 7.77 -22.31 2.57
N ALA A 272 8.80 -21.87 3.29
CA ALA A 272 9.42 -22.66 4.36
C ALA A 272 8.49 -22.82 5.58
N LEU A 273 7.70 -21.78 5.90
CA LEU A 273 6.76 -21.83 7.02
C LEU A 273 5.58 -22.76 6.73
N ASN A 274 5.01 -22.70 5.54
CA ASN A 274 3.92 -23.59 5.10
C ASN A 274 4.39 -25.05 5.08
N ALA A 275 5.62 -25.32 4.62
CA ALA A 275 6.22 -26.65 4.67
C ALA A 275 6.44 -27.19 6.11
N ASP A 276 6.53 -26.31 7.10
CA ASP A 276 6.57 -26.65 8.53
C ASP A 276 5.17 -26.78 9.18
N GLY A 277 4.11 -26.63 8.40
CA GLY A 277 2.73 -26.67 8.87
C GLY A 277 2.26 -25.38 9.56
N VAL A 278 2.98 -24.26 9.41
CA VAL A 278 2.47 -22.94 9.83
C VAL A 278 1.35 -22.53 8.87
N ALA A 279 0.22 -22.09 9.40
CA ALA A 279 -0.85 -21.56 8.55
C ALA A 279 -0.40 -20.23 7.94
N THR A 280 -0.28 -20.17 6.62
CA THR A 280 0.17 -18.97 5.91
C THR A 280 -0.96 -18.28 5.19
N PHE A 281 -0.92 -16.95 5.15
CA PHE A 281 -1.92 -16.14 4.47
C PHE A 281 -1.22 -15.06 3.64
N TYR A 282 -1.66 -14.88 2.40
CA TYR A 282 -1.32 -13.73 1.57
C TYR A 282 -2.58 -13.09 0.99
N GLY A 283 -2.73 -11.77 1.16
CA GLY A 283 -3.91 -11.06 0.68
C GLY A 283 -3.66 -9.59 0.38
N GLU A 284 -4.14 -9.19 -0.80
CA GLU A 284 -4.32 -7.80 -1.23
C GLU A 284 -5.80 -7.62 -1.58
N ASP A 285 -6.27 -6.38 -1.74
CA ASP A 285 -7.69 -6.02 -1.93
C ASP A 285 -8.03 -5.45 -3.32
N CYS A 286 -7.04 -5.11 -4.16
CA CYS A 286 -7.27 -4.46 -5.44
C CYS A 286 -6.61 -5.21 -6.62
N PRO A 287 -7.30 -6.21 -7.23
CA PRO A 287 -6.77 -7.07 -8.29
C PRO A 287 -6.04 -6.39 -9.45
N SER A 288 -6.47 -5.18 -9.80
CA SER A 288 -5.95 -4.39 -10.91
C SER A 288 -4.53 -3.86 -10.68
N ILE A 289 -4.12 -3.71 -9.41
CA ILE A 289 -2.81 -3.19 -9.00
C ILE A 289 -2.06 -4.11 -8.02
N MET A 290 -2.56 -5.33 -7.77
CA MET A 290 -1.89 -6.30 -6.89
C MET A 290 -0.44 -6.53 -7.31
N THR A 291 0.44 -6.55 -6.32
CA THR A 291 1.89 -6.48 -6.49
C THR A 291 2.44 -7.49 -7.51
N PHE A 292 2.11 -8.76 -7.35
CA PHE A 292 2.70 -9.84 -8.15
C PHE A 292 2.08 -9.99 -9.54
N THR A 293 0.80 -9.65 -9.73
CA THR A 293 0.17 -9.66 -11.06
C THR A 293 0.39 -8.36 -11.83
N TRP A 294 0.67 -7.26 -11.13
CA TRP A 294 1.14 -6.04 -11.74
C TRP A 294 2.56 -6.21 -12.27
N GLN A 295 3.45 -6.80 -11.47
CA GLN A 295 4.87 -6.98 -11.80
C GLN A 295 5.16 -8.21 -12.67
N GLY A 296 4.28 -9.21 -12.73
CA GLY A 296 4.47 -10.41 -13.55
C GLY A 296 3.16 -11.10 -13.92
N GLU A 297 3.21 -12.42 -14.03
CA GLU A 297 2.06 -13.30 -14.25
C GLU A 297 1.49 -13.85 -12.93
N GLY A 298 2.00 -13.37 -11.79
CA GLY A 298 1.58 -13.83 -10.47
C GLY A 298 2.11 -15.22 -10.14
N PHE A 299 1.29 -16.02 -9.48
CA PHE A 299 1.62 -17.41 -9.11
C PHE A 299 0.90 -18.40 -10.04
N LEU A 300 1.36 -19.63 -10.18
CA LEU A 300 0.62 -20.71 -10.85
C LEU A 300 -0.12 -21.60 -9.84
N SER A 301 0.46 -21.73 -8.65
CA SER A 301 -0.14 -22.42 -7.50
C SER A 301 -0.49 -21.41 -6.41
N ASP A 302 -1.31 -21.81 -5.42
CA ASP A 302 -1.58 -20.93 -4.29
C ASP A 302 -0.29 -20.71 -3.48
N PRO A 303 0.17 -19.45 -3.31
CA PRO A 303 1.45 -19.18 -2.67
C PRO A 303 1.43 -19.46 -1.16
N THR A 304 0.24 -19.51 -0.56
CA THR A 304 0.04 -19.66 0.88
C THR A 304 -1.16 -20.56 1.17
N THR A 305 -1.34 -20.95 2.43
CA THR A 305 -2.51 -21.72 2.87
C THR A 305 -3.81 -20.99 2.55
N HIS A 306 -3.85 -19.67 2.68
CA HIS A 306 -4.99 -18.81 2.37
C HIS A 306 -4.60 -17.66 1.46
N TYR A 307 -5.15 -17.64 0.24
CA TYR A 307 -4.82 -16.64 -0.76
C TYR A 307 -6.06 -15.86 -1.18
N PHE A 308 -6.05 -14.53 -1.02
CA PHE A 308 -7.27 -13.72 -1.12
C PHE A 308 -7.67 -13.33 -2.55
N ARG A 309 -6.73 -13.31 -3.50
CA ARG A 309 -6.98 -12.84 -4.88
C ARG A 309 -8.21 -13.49 -5.56
N PRO A 310 -8.48 -14.81 -5.44
CA PRO A 310 -9.63 -15.43 -6.09
C PRO A 310 -10.97 -14.80 -5.70
N PHE A 311 -11.12 -14.36 -4.44
CA PHE A 311 -12.31 -13.64 -3.99
C PHE A 311 -12.53 -12.37 -4.80
N TRP A 312 -11.51 -11.53 -4.89
CA TRP A 312 -11.62 -10.23 -5.55
C TRP A 312 -11.80 -10.37 -7.06
N LEU A 313 -11.16 -11.35 -7.71
CA LEU A 313 -11.43 -11.67 -9.11
C LEU A 313 -12.91 -12.02 -9.34
N ALA A 314 -13.49 -12.84 -8.48
CA ALA A 314 -14.90 -13.23 -8.57
C ALA A 314 -15.85 -12.06 -8.26
N ALA A 315 -15.54 -11.29 -7.22
CA ALA A 315 -16.38 -10.19 -6.76
C ALA A 315 -16.35 -9.00 -7.73
N GLU A 316 -15.18 -8.56 -8.19
CA GLU A 316 -15.05 -7.38 -9.04
C GLU A 316 -15.50 -7.61 -10.49
N SER A 317 -15.46 -8.86 -10.98
CA SER A 317 -16.02 -9.23 -12.29
C SER A 317 -17.54 -9.44 -12.27
N SER A 318 -18.19 -9.33 -11.10
CA SER A 318 -19.61 -9.61 -10.93
C SER A 318 -20.51 -8.45 -11.35
N SER A 319 -21.76 -8.76 -11.68
CA SER A 319 -22.80 -7.74 -11.85
C SER A 319 -23.02 -6.94 -10.57
N LEU A 320 -22.89 -7.55 -9.39
CA LEU A 320 -23.01 -6.87 -8.10
C LEU A 320 -22.02 -5.70 -8.00
N ALA A 321 -20.75 -5.92 -8.33
CA ALA A 321 -19.74 -4.86 -8.34
C ALA A 321 -20.07 -3.76 -9.36
N ALA A 322 -20.53 -4.13 -10.56
CA ALA A 322 -20.89 -3.16 -11.60
C ALA A 322 -21.99 -2.17 -11.19
N TRP A 323 -22.90 -2.56 -10.28
CA TRP A 323 -23.98 -1.71 -9.75
C TRP A 323 -23.65 -1.08 -8.39
N SER A 324 -22.46 -1.35 -7.85
CA SER A 324 -22.07 -0.87 -6.52
C SER A 324 -21.60 0.58 -6.55
N SER A 325 -21.73 1.25 -5.40
CA SER A 325 -21.07 2.55 -5.20
C SER A 325 -19.54 2.37 -5.18
N PRO A 326 -18.74 3.41 -5.48
CA PRO A 326 -17.28 3.33 -5.37
C PRO A 326 -16.83 2.83 -3.98
N MET A 327 -15.81 1.97 -3.94
CA MET A 327 -15.30 1.29 -2.73
C MET A 327 -16.31 0.39 -2.00
N CYS A 328 -17.40 -0.01 -2.67
CA CYS A 328 -18.39 -0.93 -2.14
C CYS A 328 -18.49 -2.21 -2.97
N LEU A 329 -18.91 -3.28 -2.31
CA LEU A 329 -19.47 -4.48 -2.93
C LEU A 329 -20.91 -4.65 -2.40
N GLY A 330 -21.87 -4.29 -3.23
CA GLY A 330 -23.27 -4.16 -2.85
C GLY A 330 -23.46 -3.19 -1.67
N PRO A 331 -24.10 -3.62 -0.57
CA PRO A 331 -24.31 -2.79 0.63
C PRO A 331 -23.08 -2.67 1.54
N VAL A 332 -21.95 -3.32 1.24
CA VAL A 332 -20.81 -3.43 2.18
C VAL A 332 -19.58 -2.69 1.63
N PRO A 333 -18.93 -1.81 2.43
CA PRO A 333 -17.63 -1.26 2.06
C PRO A 333 -16.58 -2.37 1.90
N LYS A 334 -15.80 -2.33 0.82
CA LYS A 334 -14.83 -3.39 0.48
C LYS A 334 -13.78 -3.61 1.58
N HIS A 335 -13.27 -2.54 2.21
CA HIS A 335 -12.31 -2.62 3.32
C HIS A 335 -12.84 -3.42 4.50
N LYS A 336 -14.16 -3.42 4.75
CA LYS A 336 -14.75 -4.24 5.82
C LYS A 336 -14.76 -5.72 5.48
N ILE A 337 -15.00 -6.07 4.21
CA ILE A 337 -14.86 -7.46 3.75
C ILE A 337 -13.41 -7.92 3.93
N TYR A 338 -12.46 -7.05 3.55
CA TYR A 338 -11.04 -7.31 3.70
C TYR A 338 -10.64 -7.56 5.17
N LEU A 339 -10.93 -6.62 6.07
CA LEU A 339 -10.64 -6.75 7.51
C LEU A 339 -11.36 -7.94 8.16
N ASN A 340 -12.58 -8.25 7.74
CA ASN A 340 -13.31 -9.41 8.25
C ASN A 340 -12.64 -10.73 7.83
N TYR A 341 -12.11 -10.83 6.61
CA TYR A 341 -11.38 -12.03 6.19
C TYR A 341 -10.09 -12.22 6.99
N LEU A 342 -9.32 -11.15 7.21
CA LEU A 342 -8.14 -11.19 8.11
C LEU A 342 -8.51 -11.67 9.51
N LYS A 343 -9.61 -11.14 10.06
CA LYS A 343 -10.09 -11.54 11.39
C LYS A 343 -10.52 -13.00 11.42
N SER A 344 -11.21 -13.47 10.37
CA SER A 344 -11.63 -14.88 10.27
C SER A 344 -10.43 -15.82 10.27
N PHE A 345 -9.34 -15.46 9.60
CA PHE A 345 -8.09 -16.23 9.63
C PHE A 345 -7.50 -16.32 11.05
N LEU A 346 -7.40 -15.20 11.76
CA LEU A 346 -6.94 -15.19 13.15
C LEU A 346 -7.86 -16.01 14.09
N THR A 347 -9.17 -15.98 13.84
CA THR A 347 -10.16 -16.79 14.58
C THR A 347 -9.98 -18.28 14.30
N SER A 348 -9.95 -18.69 13.03
CA SER A 348 -9.84 -20.10 12.59
C SER A 348 -8.54 -20.76 13.07
N TYR A 349 -7.47 -19.98 13.19
CA TYR A 349 -6.14 -20.45 13.56
C TYR A 349 -5.68 -20.00 14.96
N ARG A 350 -6.60 -19.60 15.86
CA ARG A 350 -6.28 -19.13 17.23
C ARG A 350 -5.35 -20.06 18.04
N ASN A 351 -5.36 -21.37 17.75
CA ASN A 351 -4.56 -22.40 18.43
C ASN A 351 -3.40 -22.94 17.57
N HIS A 352 -3.05 -22.23 16.49
CA HIS A 352 -2.04 -22.63 15.51
C HIS A 352 -1.03 -21.49 15.28
N PRO A 353 0.25 -21.80 14.98
CA PRO A 353 1.17 -20.78 14.51
C PRO A 353 0.70 -20.27 13.14
N VAL A 354 0.76 -18.95 12.98
CA VAL A 354 0.35 -18.26 11.76
C VAL A 354 1.50 -17.43 11.19
N PHE A 355 1.50 -17.26 9.86
CA PHE A 355 2.19 -16.17 9.18
C PHE A 355 1.20 -15.50 8.22
N MET A 356 0.56 -14.44 8.68
CA MET A 356 -0.36 -13.64 7.87
C MET A 356 0.38 -12.44 7.29
N PHE A 357 0.36 -12.30 5.96
CA PHE A 357 0.86 -11.13 5.28
C PHE A 357 -0.25 -10.51 4.43
N SER A 358 -0.76 -9.36 4.87
CA SER A 358 -1.82 -8.64 4.15
C SER A 358 -1.36 -7.22 3.80
N LEU A 359 -1.72 -6.71 2.62
CA LEU A 359 -1.46 -5.34 2.18
C LEU A 359 -2.72 -4.73 1.53
N GLU A 360 -3.34 -3.77 2.21
CA GLU A 360 -4.53 -3.05 1.71
C GLU A 360 -4.11 -1.88 0.80
N ASN A 361 -4.73 -1.76 -0.38
CA ASN A 361 -4.31 -0.85 -1.45
C ASN A 361 -5.42 0.15 -1.83
N GLU A 362 -6.67 -0.31 -1.98
CA GLU A 362 -7.76 0.50 -2.57
C GLU A 362 -7.97 1.85 -1.86
N PRO A 363 -8.04 1.93 -0.51
CA PRO A 363 -8.25 3.20 0.17
C PRO A 363 -6.99 4.08 0.27
N SER A 364 -5.78 3.54 0.10
CA SER A 364 -4.52 4.23 0.43
C SER A 364 -3.60 4.55 -0.75
N HIS A 365 -3.74 3.85 -1.88
CA HIS A 365 -2.80 3.96 -3.01
C HIS A 365 -2.84 5.34 -3.70
N ASP A 366 -4.03 5.80 -4.12
CA ASP A 366 -4.14 6.91 -5.08
C ASP A 366 -4.00 8.31 -4.47
N TYR A 367 -4.63 8.56 -3.32
CA TYR A 367 -4.72 9.91 -2.73
C TYR A 367 -4.36 9.91 -1.25
N LEU A 368 -3.57 10.89 -0.84
CA LEU A 368 -3.04 11.06 0.53
C LEU A 368 -4.08 10.91 1.65
N ASN A 369 -5.30 11.39 1.40
CA ASN A 369 -6.36 11.52 2.40
C ASN A 369 -7.36 10.36 2.41
N THR A 370 -7.48 9.57 1.33
CA THR A 370 -8.58 8.60 1.20
C THR A 370 -8.52 7.51 2.26
N VAL A 371 -7.32 7.14 2.73
CA VAL A 371 -7.15 6.14 3.77
C VAL A 371 -7.87 6.51 5.07
N GLY A 372 -8.18 7.78 5.33
CA GLY A 372 -8.93 8.15 6.52
C GLY A 372 -10.33 7.55 6.62
N VAL A 373 -10.91 7.05 5.51
CA VAL A 373 -12.23 6.40 5.52
C VAL A 373 -12.27 5.10 6.32
N ILE A 374 -11.12 4.46 6.55
CA ILE A 374 -11.06 3.16 7.24
C ILE A 374 -10.74 3.27 8.73
N ASP A 375 -10.40 4.46 9.26
CA ASP A 375 -9.84 4.60 10.63
C ASP A 375 -10.71 3.94 11.71
N THR A 376 -12.01 4.20 11.68
CA THR A 376 -12.94 3.64 12.68
C THR A 376 -13.03 2.12 12.56
N ASP A 377 -13.10 1.59 11.34
CA ASP A 377 -13.24 0.15 11.11
C ASP A 377 -11.91 -0.59 11.40
N LEU A 378 -10.76 0.00 11.07
CA LEU A 378 -9.44 -0.53 11.43
C LEU A 378 -9.27 -0.57 12.96
N ARG A 379 -9.60 0.52 13.67
CA ARG A 379 -9.59 0.54 15.14
C ARG A 379 -10.52 -0.53 15.73
N ASN A 380 -11.70 -0.73 15.15
CA ASN A 380 -12.63 -1.79 15.57
C ASN A 380 -12.07 -3.20 15.33
N PHE A 381 -11.43 -3.42 14.18
CA PHE A 381 -10.73 -4.67 13.87
C PHE A 381 -9.61 -4.95 14.88
N LEU A 382 -8.73 -3.98 15.13
CA LEU A 382 -7.64 -4.09 16.10
C LEU A 382 -8.17 -4.37 17.50
N SER A 383 -9.16 -3.60 17.93
CA SER A 383 -9.74 -3.72 19.27
C SER A 383 -10.44 -5.05 19.50
N SER A 384 -11.26 -5.48 18.55
CA SER A 384 -11.97 -6.75 18.67
C SER A 384 -11.04 -7.96 18.55
N SER A 385 -9.94 -7.86 17.78
CA SER A 385 -8.94 -8.93 17.68
C SER A 385 -8.07 -9.03 18.95
N PHE A 386 -7.67 -7.89 19.52
CA PHE A 386 -6.90 -7.84 20.75
C PHE A 386 -7.71 -8.28 21.96
N ASN A 387 -8.88 -7.66 22.21
CA ASN A 387 -9.74 -8.00 23.34
C ASN A 387 -10.37 -9.39 23.22
N GLY A 388 -10.58 -9.87 21.99
CA GLY A 388 -11.02 -11.24 21.70
C GLY A 388 -9.93 -12.29 21.84
N ASN A 389 -8.73 -11.93 22.31
CA ASN A 389 -7.59 -12.84 22.54
C ASN A 389 -7.07 -13.53 21.26
N LEU A 390 -7.39 -13.00 20.07
CA LEU A 390 -6.96 -13.57 18.78
C LEU A 390 -5.47 -13.33 18.51
N LEU A 391 -4.89 -12.32 19.16
CA LEU A 391 -3.48 -11.92 19.01
C LEU A 391 -2.58 -12.43 20.14
N ASN A 392 -3.12 -13.20 21.10
CA ASN A 392 -2.37 -13.57 22.30
C ASN A 392 -1.17 -14.48 22.02
N ARG A 393 -1.10 -15.15 20.87
CA ARG A 393 0.09 -15.90 20.46
C ARG A 393 0.64 -15.42 19.12
N THR A 394 0.45 -14.15 18.81
CA THR A 394 0.81 -13.59 17.52
C THR A 394 1.48 -12.23 17.70
N VAL A 395 2.69 -12.08 17.18
CA VAL A 395 3.33 -10.77 17.06
C VAL A 395 2.63 -10.03 15.91
N LEU A 396 1.97 -8.92 16.22
CA LEU A 396 1.27 -8.11 15.24
C LEU A 396 2.19 -7.00 14.74
N PHE A 397 2.29 -6.88 13.43
CA PHE A 397 2.88 -5.75 12.73
C PHE A 397 1.75 -4.97 12.04
N VAL A 398 1.65 -3.67 12.34
CA VAL A 398 0.84 -2.74 11.54
C VAL A 398 1.81 -1.85 10.81
N LEU A 399 1.88 -1.99 9.49
CA LEU A 399 2.95 -1.39 8.70
C LEU A 399 2.49 -0.90 7.32
N SER A 400 3.42 -0.25 6.63
CA SER A 400 3.32 0.10 5.22
C SER A 400 4.64 -0.17 4.52
N ASP A 401 4.58 -0.40 3.22
CA ASP A 401 5.69 -0.72 2.33
C ASP A 401 6.52 0.53 1.94
N HIS A 402 5.85 1.66 1.72
CA HIS A 402 6.42 2.98 1.47
C HIS A 402 5.44 4.10 1.88
N GLY A 403 5.90 5.36 1.89
CA GLY A 403 4.99 6.50 2.10
C GLY A 403 4.28 6.95 0.83
N HIS A 404 3.53 8.05 0.93
CA HIS A 404 2.74 8.54 -0.20
C HIS A 404 3.62 9.05 -1.34
N ARG A 405 3.41 8.49 -2.53
CA ARG A 405 4.21 8.75 -3.73
C ARG A 405 3.55 9.67 -4.75
N PHE A 406 2.27 9.93 -4.60
CA PHE A 406 1.49 10.66 -5.58
C PHE A 406 1.07 12.03 -5.03
N ASP A 407 0.38 12.79 -5.88
CA ASP A 407 -0.10 14.14 -5.63
C ASP A 407 0.98 15.19 -5.26
N ASP A 408 0.55 16.46 -5.17
CA ASP A 408 1.44 17.59 -4.91
C ASP A 408 2.14 17.52 -3.55
N PHE A 409 1.58 16.75 -2.60
CA PHE A 409 2.19 16.58 -1.27
C PHE A 409 3.59 15.97 -1.36
N ARG A 410 3.82 14.99 -2.26
CA ARG A 410 5.13 14.35 -2.45
C ARG A 410 6.24 15.32 -2.87
N ASN A 411 5.89 16.48 -3.44
CA ASN A 411 6.85 17.50 -3.88
C ASN A 411 7.33 18.39 -2.72
N THR A 412 6.65 18.38 -1.57
CA THR A 412 7.07 19.11 -0.38
C THR A 412 8.29 18.46 0.30
N ARG A 413 9.06 19.22 1.10
CA ARG A 413 10.21 18.67 1.85
C ARG A 413 9.80 17.53 2.77
N GLN A 414 8.69 17.70 3.48
CA GLN A 414 8.14 16.66 4.35
C GLN A 414 7.62 15.48 3.54
N GLY A 415 6.91 15.69 2.42
CA GLY A 415 6.44 14.62 1.55
C GLY A 415 7.58 13.74 0.99
N LYS A 416 8.70 14.36 0.59
CA LYS A 416 9.93 13.65 0.18
C LYS A 416 10.47 12.73 1.29
N VAL A 417 10.42 13.15 2.55
CA VAL A 417 10.87 12.33 3.69
C VAL A 417 9.85 11.26 4.04
N GLU A 418 8.57 11.62 4.08
CA GLU A 418 7.47 10.71 4.39
C GLU A 418 7.34 9.57 3.38
N ASP A 419 7.55 9.82 2.08
CA ASP A 419 7.66 8.79 1.04
C ASP A 419 8.68 7.70 1.40
N ARG A 420 9.80 8.10 2.01
CA ARG A 420 10.90 7.19 2.35
C ARG A 420 10.72 6.51 3.71
N MET A 421 9.84 7.04 4.57
CA MET A 421 9.65 6.61 5.95
C MET A 421 8.22 6.12 6.21
N PRO A 422 7.89 4.88 5.78
CA PRO A 422 6.56 4.30 5.99
C PRO A 422 6.23 4.07 7.47
N MET A 423 4.95 3.89 7.76
CA MET A 423 4.50 3.46 9.08
C MET A 423 5.00 2.03 9.36
N VAL A 424 5.61 1.80 10.52
CA VAL A 424 5.85 0.44 11.05
C VAL A 424 5.64 0.46 12.55
N SER A 425 4.80 -0.44 13.05
CA SER A 425 4.63 -0.70 14.47
C SER A 425 4.63 -2.18 14.78
N VAL A 426 5.19 -2.53 15.94
CA VAL A 426 5.28 -3.91 16.43
C VAL A 426 4.57 -4.02 17.77
N VAL A 427 3.59 -4.93 17.84
CA VAL A 427 2.87 -5.29 19.06
C VAL A 427 3.26 -6.71 19.46
N LEU A 428 3.83 -6.86 20.65
CA LEU A 428 4.15 -8.15 21.23
C LEU A 428 3.01 -8.64 22.12
N PRO A 429 2.71 -9.95 22.15
CA PRO A 429 1.90 -10.52 23.21
C PRO A 429 2.48 -10.19 24.59
N GLU A 430 1.61 -9.86 25.54
CA GLU A 430 2.03 -9.37 26.85
C GLU A 430 2.89 -10.41 27.60
N TRP A 431 2.49 -11.68 27.58
CA TRP A 431 3.30 -12.75 28.19
C TRP A 431 4.64 -12.95 27.48
N TYR A 432 4.69 -12.75 26.16
CA TYR A 432 5.91 -12.94 25.37
C TYR A 432 6.96 -11.88 25.72
N SER A 433 6.53 -10.62 25.86
CA SER A 433 7.40 -9.53 26.32
C SER A 433 7.82 -9.67 27.79
N ARG A 434 6.94 -10.15 28.68
CA ARG A 434 7.31 -10.45 30.08
C ARG A 434 8.33 -11.58 30.20
N LYS A 435 8.20 -12.62 29.38
CA LYS A 435 9.13 -13.77 29.35
C LYS A 435 10.46 -13.41 28.68
N ASN A 436 10.45 -12.47 27.74
CA ASN A 436 11.61 -12.03 26.97
C ASN A 436 11.81 -10.50 27.05
N PRO A 437 12.10 -9.94 28.24
CA PRO A 437 12.19 -8.49 28.43
C PRO A 437 13.25 -7.83 27.55
N GLN A 438 14.31 -8.55 27.20
CA GLN A 438 15.36 -8.10 26.28
C GLN A 438 14.82 -7.76 24.87
N ILE A 439 13.79 -8.48 24.40
CA ILE A 439 13.18 -8.24 23.09
C ILE A 439 12.46 -6.89 23.09
N LEU A 440 11.65 -6.62 24.12
CA LEU A 440 10.94 -5.36 24.24
C LEU A 440 11.92 -4.18 24.40
N THR A 441 12.98 -4.36 25.18
CA THR A 441 14.04 -3.35 25.32
C THR A 441 14.71 -3.07 23.98
N ALA A 442 15.11 -4.10 23.23
CA ALA A 442 15.71 -3.95 21.91
C ALA A 442 14.77 -3.24 20.92
N LEU A 443 13.49 -3.63 20.86
CA LEU A 443 12.50 -2.97 20.02
C LEU A 443 12.35 -1.48 20.37
N ARG A 444 12.24 -1.15 21.67
CA ARG A 444 12.14 0.25 22.11
C ARG A 444 13.39 1.05 21.79
N THR A 445 14.56 0.46 21.92
CA THR A 445 15.83 1.07 21.49
C THR A 445 15.83 1.30 19.98
N ASN A 446 15.47 0.28 19.19
CA ASN A 446 15.44 0.33 17.73
C ASN A 446 14.38 1.27 17.18
N SER A 447 13.35 1.62 17.97
CA SER A 447 12.31 2.57 17.58
C SER A 447 12.85 3.95 17.15
N ARG A 448 14.06 4.30 17.56
CA ARG A 448 14.76 5.57 17.26
C ARG A 448 16.02 5.40 16.41
N ARG A 449 16.25 4.20 15.87
CA ARG A 449 17.44 3.87 15.08
C ARG A 449 17.07 3.61 13.62
N LEU A 450 18.07 3.72 12.75
CA LEU A 450 17.93 3.43 11.33
C LEU A 450 17.60 1.95 11.12
N THR A 451 16.41 1.68 10.60
CA THR A 451 15.92 0.34 10.27
C THR A 451 15.36 0.29 8.86
N SER A 452 15.25 -0.90 8.27
CA SER A 452 14.82 -1.08 6.88
C SER A 452 13.96 -2.32 6.65
N SER A 453 13.38 -2.45 5.46
CA SER A 453 12.61 -3.63 5.04
C SER A 453 13.36 -4.96 5.22
N PHE A 454 14.69 -4.97 5.17
CA PHE A 454 15.50 -6.17 5.46
C PHE A 454 15.49 -6.58 6.93
N ASP A 455 15.31 -5.62 7.84
CA ASP A 455 15.21 -5.90 9.27
C ASP A 455 13.88 -6.55 9.61
N LEU A 456 12.81 -6.22 8.89
CA LEU A 456 11.52 -6.92 9.02
C LEU A 456 11.65 -8.39 8.65
N TYR A 457 12.25 -8.71 7.49
CA TYR A 457 12.53 -10.10 7.11
C TYR A 457 13.33 -10.83 8.19
N SER A 458 14.42 -10.19 8.65
CA SER A 458 15.30 -10.77 9.67
C SER A 458 14.58 -10.99 11.00
N THR A 459 13.65 -10.11 11.35
CA THR A 459 12.79 -10.23 12.54
C THR A 459 11.78 -11.35 12.39
N PHE A 460 11.13 -11.49 11.23
CA PHE A 460 10.20 -12.59 10.97
C PHE A 460 10.92 -13.94 11.07
N VAL A 461 12.10 -14.04 10.45
CA VAL A 461 12.96 -15.22 10.55
C VAL A 461 13.34 -15.50 12.01
N ASP A 462 13.79 -14.49 12.75
CA ASP A 462 14.19 -14.63 14.16
C ASP A 462 13.02 -15.13 15.04
N ILE A 463 11.80 -14.63 14.83
CA ILE A 463 10.60 -15.10 15.53
C ILE A 463 10.43 -16.62 15.36
N PHE A 464 10.43 -17.11 14.12
CA PHE A 464 10.23 -18.55 13.86
C PHE A 464 11.45 -19.39 14.23
N GLN A 465 12.66 -18.84 14.16
CA GLN A 465 13.86 -19.53 14.66
C GLN A 465 13.80 -19.72 16.17
N ARG A 466 13.38 -18.71 16.94
CA ARG A 466 13.22 -18.81 18.40
C ARG A 466 12.19 -19.86 18.82
N ASN A 467 11.12 -20.03 18.03
CA ASN A 467 10.14 -21.09 18.23
C ASN A 467 10.76 -22.52 18.16
N THR A 468 11.88 -22.69 17.45
CA THR A 468 12.51 -24.01 17.25
C THR A 468 13.57 -24.39 18.27
N ILE A 469 13.89 -23.52 19.24
CA ILE A 469 15.02 -23.72 20.17
C ILE A 469 14.84 -24.97 21.08
N GLY A 470 13.61 -25.51 21.19
CA GLY A 470 13.33 -26.81 21.82
C GLY A 470 13.67 -28.06 20.99
N ASP A 471 13.84 -27.93 19.67
CA ASP A 471 14.18 -29.01 18.74
C ASP A 471 15.43 -28.65 17.91
N ARG A 472 16.61 -28.81 18.54
CA ARG A 472 17.92 -28.56 17.93
C ARG A 472 18.20 -29.42 16.68
N SER A 473 17.39 -30.43 16.39
CA SER A 473 17.57 -31.30 15.22
C SER A 473 17.12 -30.63 13.91
N ALA A 474 16.06 -29.79 13.94
CA ALA A 474 15.52 -29.10 12.76
C ALA A 474 16.50 -28.09 12.13
N PHE A 475 17.40 -27.52 12.94
CA PHE A 475 18.46 -26.62 12.46
C PHE A 475 19.65 -27.39 11.86
N ARG A 476 20.02 -28.55 12.41
CA ARG A 476 21.10 -29.41 11.89
C ARG A 476 20.72 -30.14 10.60
N THR A 477 19.43 -30.37 10.35
CA THR A 477 18.94 -31.01 9.12
C THR A 477 18.71 -30.04 7.96
N GLY A 478 18.92 -28.73 8.14
CA GLY A 478 18.73 -27.73 7.08
C GLY A 478 17.27 -27.46 6.72
N ARG A 479 16.32 -27.71 7.65
CA ARG A 479 14.87 -27.57 7.41
C ARG A 479 14.44 -26.12 7.14
N TYR A 480 15.19 -25.16 7.68
CA TYR A 480 15.06 -23.74 7.37
C TYR A 480 16.40 -23.19 6.86
N ARG A 481 16.62 -23.27 5.55
CA ARG A 481 17.67 -22.47 4.90
C ARG A 481 17.15 -21.06 4.67
N PHE A 482 16.92 -20.32 5.76
CA PHE A 482 16.79 -18.87 5.62
C PHE A 482 18.15 -18.36 5.18
N ASN A 483 18.19 -17.70 4.02
CA ASN A 483 19.41 -17.02 3.63
C ASN A 483 19.64 -15.95 4.69
N LYS A 484 20.76 -15.99 5.41
CA LYS A 484 21.08 -14.94 6.38
C LYS A 484 21.12 -13.65 5.56
N SER A 485 20.11 -12.79 5.70
CA SER A 485 20.11 -11.54 4.96
C SER A 485 21.35 -10.80 5.42
N VAL A 486 22.33 -10.63 4.52
CA VAL A 486 23.59 -9.96 4.85
C VAL A 486 23.33 -8.50 5.24
N ARG A 487 22.15 -7.96 4.91
CA ARG A 487 21.76 -6.54 5.06
C ARG A 487 20.81 -6.28 6.23
N GLY A 488 20.11 -7.30 6.72
CA GLY A 488 19.08 -7.17 7.74
C GLY A 488 19.54 -7.61 9.13
N MET A 489 19.03 -6.94 10.15
CA MET A 489 19.21 -7.29 11.57
C MET A 489 17.84 -7.52 12.20
N SER A 490 17.73 -8.52 13.09
CA SER A 490 16.49 -8.70 13.85
C SER A 490 16.24 -7.47 14.74
N LEU A 491 15.02 -6.94 14.71
CA LEU A 491 14.59 -5.85 15.57
C LEU A 491 14.50 -6.27 17.05
N PHE A 492 14.64 -7.57 17.34
CA PHE A 492 14.69 -8.11 18.69
C PHE A 492 16.10 -8.06 19.32
N GLU A 493 17.07 -7.53 18.58
CA GLU A 493 18.43 -7.23 19.06
C GLU A 493 18.75 -5.75 18.79
N PRO A 494 19.57 -5.08 19.62
CA PRO A 494 19.89 -3.66 19.42
C PRO A 494 20.64 -3.41 18.10
N VAL A 495 20.06 -2.59 17.23
CA VAL A 495 20.69 -2.11 15.99
C VAL A 495 21.81 -1.13 16.32
N PRO A 496 23.03 -1.21 15.76
CA PRO A 496 24.14 -0.34 16.15
C PRO A 496 23.87 1.17 15.95
N LEU A 497 24.37 2.01 16.86
CA LEU A 497 24.26 3.48 16.77
C LEU A 497 25.00 4.04 15.54
N ASN A 498 26.07 3.38 15.12
CA ASN A 498 26.90 3.78 13.98
C ASN A 498 26.46 3.14 12.64
N ARG A 499 25.28 2.50 12.59
CA ARG A 499 24.78 1.87 11.36
C ARG A 499 24.54 2.91 10.27
N THR A 500 25.04 2.63 9.08
CA THR A 500 24.89 3.43 7.86
C THR A 500 23.74 2.92 6.99
N CYS A 501 23.28 3.74 6.04
CA CYS A 501 22.28 3.32 5.05
C CYS A 501 22.76 2.14 4.19
N ASP A 502 24.04 2.12 3.81
CA ASP A 502 24.66 1.00 3.08
C ASP A 502 24.57 -0.31 3.86
N GLU A 503 24.94 -0.30 5.15
CA GLU A 503 24.81 -1.47 6.03
C GLU A 503 23.35 -1.87 6.27
N ALA A 504 22.41 -0.92 6.19
CA ALA A 504 20.98 -1.18 6.24
C ALA A 504 20.37 -1.65 4.91
N GLY A 505 21.18 -1.70 3.84
CA GLY A 505 20.73 -2.03 2.50
C GLY A 505 19.80 -0.98 1.88
N ILE A 506 19.82 0.26 2.39
CA ILE A 506 19.02 1.38 1.91
C ILE A 506 19.85 2.14 0.87
N PRO A 507 19.43 2.17 -0.41
CA PRO A 507 20.04 3.03 -1.41
C PRO A 507 20.05 4.50 -0.95
N ASP A 508 21.10 5.25 -1.31
CA ASP A 508 21.29 6.66 -0.97
C ASP A 508 20.01 7.47 -1.31
N MET A 509 19.35 7.21 -2.43
CA MET A 509 18.11 7.88 -2.86
C MET A 509 16.90 7.69 -1.93
N TYR A 510 16.89 6.63 -1.13
CA TYR A 510 15.87 6.33 -0.12
C TYR A 510 16.37 6.53 1.31
N CYS A 511 17.67 6.80 1.48
CA CYS A 511 18.28 7.13 2.75
C CYS A 511 17.80 8.52 3.22
N THR A 512 17.30 8.60 4.45
CA THR A 512 16.84 9.87 5.05
C THR A 512 17.80 10.43 6.09
N CYS A 513 18.92 9.75 6.38
CA CYS A 513 19.92 10.27 7.30
C CYS A 513 20.38 11.67 6.85
N ALA A 514 20.13 12.68 7.66
CA ALA A 514 20.60 14.03 7.45
C ALA A 514 22.13 14.00 7.39
N VAL A 515 22.67 14.43 6.26
CA VAL A 515 24.11 14.59 6.12
C VAL A 515 24.49 15.86 6.89
N SER A 516 25.55 15.80 7.69
CA SER A 516 26.21 16.99 8.23
C SER A 516 26.83 17.76 7.05
N SER A 517 26.03 18.49 6.30
CA SER A 517 26.50 19.24 5.14
C SER A 517 27.26 20.47 5.65
N ASN A 518 28.57 20.53 5.39
CA ASN A 518 29.35 21.77 5.43
C ASN A 518 28.97 22.70 4.26
N GLY A 519 27.68 22.98 4.09
CA GLY A 519 27.11 23.82 3.05
C GLY A 519 26.25 23.03 2.07
N LEU A 520 24.96 23.33 2.05
CA LEU A 520 24.11 23.13 0.87
C LEU A 520 24.52 24.18 -0.16
N GLY A 521 25.19 23.75 -1.22
CA GLY A 521 25.57 24.63 -2.34
C GLY A 521 24.56 24.53 -3.47
N LYS A 522 24.22 25.66 -4.10
CA LYS A 522 23.67 25.67 -5.45
C LYS A 522 24.80 25.99 -6.42
N ASN A 523 25.03 25.12 -7.40
CA ASN A 523 25.95 25.38 -8.50
C ASN A 523 25.25 24.93 -9.79
N GLU A 524 24.69 25.91 -10.50
CA GLU A 524 23.86 25.71 -11.69
C GLU A 524 24.62 24.96 -12.78
N GLN A 525 25.89 25.31 -13.01
CA GLN A 525 26.75 24.63 -14.00
C GLN A 525 26.94 23.14 -13.68
N ILE A 526 27.17 22.80 -12.40
CA ILE A 526 27.31 21.41 -11.97
C ILE A 526 25.96 20.68 -12.04
N ALA A 527 24.85 21.37 -11.75
CA ALA A 527 23.51 20.79 -11.86
C ALA A 527 23.14 20.47 -13.32
N GLU A 528 23.40 21.40 -14.24
CA GLU A 528 23.21 21.20 -15.70
C GLU A 528 24.10 20.07 -16.22
N ALA A 529 25.38 20.05 -15.86
CA ALA A 529 26.29 18.96 -16.22
C ALA A 529 25.82 17.61 -15.63
N SER A 530 25.24 17.61 -14.43
CA SER A 530 24.65 16.41 -13.83
C SER A 530 23.41 15.95 -14.60
N LEU A 531 22.57 16.86 -15.07
CA LEU A 531 21.41 16.54 -15.91
C LEU A 531 21.85 15.95 -17.27
N GLU A 532 22.91 16.46 -17.87
CA GLU A 532 23.48 15.89 -19.11
C GLU A 532 23.99 14.46 -18.89
N ILE A 533 24.70 14.21 -17.78
CA ILE A 533 25.16 12.86 -17.42
C ILE A 533 23.97 11.91 -17.22
N LEU A 534 22.91 12.35 -16.54
CA LEU A 534 21.69 11.56 -16.32
C LEU A 534 20.95 11.29 -17.65
N SER A 535 20.87 12.27 -18.54
CA SER A 535 20.32 12.12 -19.89
C SER A 535 21.07 11.06 -20.69
N ASN A 536 22.41 11.12 -20.70
CA ASN A 536 23.26 10.13 -21.36
C ASN A 536 23.10 8.73 -20.75
N TYR A 537 22.97 8.64 -19.43
CA TYR A 537 22.67 7.37 -18.75
C TYR A 537 21.34 6.76 -19.21
N ILE A 538 20.25 7.55 -19.22
CA ILE A 538 18.94 7.09 -19.71
C ILE A 538 19.05 6.59 -21.15
N ASN A 539 19.71 7.35 -22.03
CA ASN A 539 19.90 6.95 -23.43
C ASN A 539 20.67 5.63 -23.55
N ASN A 540 21.73 5.45 -22.76
CA ASN A 540 22.52 4.22 -22.78
C ASN A 540 21.73 3.00 -22.27
N GLU A 541 20.93 3.15 -21.22
CA GLU A 541 20.07 2.08 -20.71
C GLU A 541 19.01 1.66 -21.75
N VAL A 542 18.42 2.64 -22.45
CA VAL A 542 17.49 2.39 -23.55
C VAL A 542 18.18 1.69 -24.73
N LEU A 543 19.43 2.04 -25.06
CA LEU A 543 20.20 1.38 -26.12
C LEU A 543 20.63 -0.05 -25.75
N ASP A 544 21.10 -0.26 -24.52
CA ASP A 544 21.47 -1.59 -24.01
C ASP A 544 20.26 -2.54 -24.04
N TRP A 545 19.07 -2.06 -23.67
CA TRP A 545 17.82 -2.82 -23.79
C TRP A 545 17.57 -3.35 -25.20
N ARG A 546 17.78 -2.53 -26.24
CA ARG A 546 17.62 -2.96 -27.63
C ARG A 546 18.55 -4.12 -27.96
N SER A 547 19.78 -4.08 -27.47
CA SER A 547 20.77 -5.15 -27.73
C SER A 547 20.38 -6.48 -27.09
N ARG A 548 19.82 -6.45 -25.86
CA ARG A 548 19.44 -7.66 -25.11
C ARG A 548 18.15 -8.31 -25.63
N THR A 549 17.18 -7.51 -26.05
CA THR A 549 15.86 -8.00 -26.50
C THR A 549 15.85 -8.50 -27.95
N TRP A 550 16.82 -8.09 -28.78
CA TRP A 550 16.94 -8.54 -30.17
C TRP A 550 17.70 -9.87 -30.34
N ASN A 551 18.28 -10.42 -29.27
CA ASN A 551 18.93 -11.73 -29.28
C ASN A 551 17.91 -12.88 -29.09
N GLU A 552 17.52 -13.43 -30.24
CA GLU A 552 16.99 -14.77 -30.58
C GLU A 552 15.79 -15.37 -29.81
N THR A 553 15.46 -14.97 -28.59
CA THR A 553 14.36 -15.58 -27.82
C THR A 553 13.01 -14.84 -27.97
N VAL A 554 13.01 -13.63 -28.53
CA VAL A 554 11.80 -12.80 -28.80
C VAL A 554 11.33 -12.91 -30.26
N ARG A 555 11.99 -13.74 -31.10
CA ARG A 555 11.68 -13.90 -32.54
C ARG A 555 10.28 -14.43 -32.87
N ASN A 556 9.51 -14.93 -31.90
CA ASN A 556 8.21 -15.58 -32.19
C ASN A 556 6.96 -14.72 -31.99
N TYR A 557 7.05 -13.43 -31.64
CA TYR A 557 5.86 -12.60 -31.54
C TYR A 557 6.12 -11.15 -31.94
N ILE A 558 5.94 -10.82 -33.23
CA ILE A 558 5.31 -9.58 -33.77
C ILE A 558 5.34 -9.61 -35.32
N VAL A 559 4.18 -9.38 -35.95
CA VAL A 559 4.00 -9.24 -37.41
C VAL A 559 3.37 -7.87 -37.75
N SER A 560 4.14 -7.08 -38.52
CA SER A 560 3.82 -6.14 -39.63
C SER A 560 3.03 -4.82 -39.50
N ARG A 561 3.56 -3.83 -40.27
CA ARG A 561 3.03 -2.59 -40.93
C ARG A 561 2.97 -1.29 -40.10
N GLY A 562 3.42 -0.10 -40.54
CA GLY A 562 4.10 0.35 -41.77
C GLY A 562 4.14 1.90 -41.89
N SER A 563 5.33 2.46 -42.17
CA SER A 563 5.69 3.59 -43.07
C SER A 563 5.35 5.09 -42.80
N ARG A 564 6.44 5.86 -42.57
CA ARG A 564 6.87 7.20 -43.10
C ARG A 564 6.61 8.52 -42.32
N ALA A 565 7.67 9.10 -41.71
CA ALA A 565 8.38 10.36 -42.10
C ALA A 565 9.50 10.75 -41.08
N ILE A 566 10.51 11.55 -41.49
CA ILE A 566 11.90 11.73 -40.96
C ILE A 566 12.23 13.26 -40.81
N PRO A 567 13.25 13.82 -40.06
CA PRO A 567 14.18 13.32 -39.01
C PRO A 567 14.34 14.16 -37.70
N LEU A 568 14.82 13.49 -36.64
CA LEU A 568 15.79 13.95 -35.63
C LEU A 568 17.03 13.06 -35.87
N ASP A 569 18.12 13.61 -36.43
CA ASP A 569 19.29 12.91 -37.04
C ASP A 569 19.13 11.40 -37.41
N SER A 570 19.05 11.14 -38.70
CA SER A 570 18.09 10.22 -39.34
C SER A 570 18.32 8.71 -39.31
N ASP A 571 19.42 8.15 -38.78
CA ASP A 571 19.77 6.77 -39.17
C ASP A 571 20.00 5.73 -38.06
N LEU A 572 19.73 6.03 -36.78
CA LEU A 572 19.94 5.01 -35.71
C LEU A 572 18.85 4.90 -34.63
N ILE A 573 17.79 5.70 -34.69
CA ILE A 573 16.81 5.83 -33.60
C ILE A 573 15.41 5.47 -34.10
N GLN A 574 14.92 4.29 -33.72
CA GLN A 574 13.49 3.97 -33.68
C GLN A 574 13.28 2.77 -32.76
N ILE A 575 12.91 3.04 -31.50
CA ILE A 575 11.85 2.26 -30.86
C ILE A 575 10.60 2.92 -31.43
N ASP A 576 10.04 2.39 -32.52
CA ASP A 576 9.00 3.04 -33.37
C ASP A 576 7.76 3.57 -32.63
N THR A 577 7.66 3.35 -31.32
CA THR A 577 6.50 3.68 -30.49
C THR A 577 6.78 4.71 -29.39
N CYS A 578 8.02 4.95 -28.94
CA CYS A 578 8.30 5.94 -27.87
C CYS A 578 8.77 7.29 -28.44
N ALA A 579 8.19 8.41 -27.98
CA ALA A 579 8.59 9.77 -28.35
C ALA A 579 9.99 10.14 -27.86
N LYS A 580 10.60 11.11 -28.56
CA LYS A 580 11.75 11.84 -28.02
C LYS A 580 11.32 12.68 -26.82
N LEU A 581 12.11 12.61 -25.75
CA LEU A 581 11.94 13.45 -24.58
C LEU A 581 12.87 14.66 -24.60
N THR A 582 12.38 15.81 -24.13
CA THR A 582 13.21 16.95 -23.72
C THR A 582 13.21 17.05 -22.21
N LEU A 583 14.37 17.27 -21.59
CA LEU A 583 14.53 17.37 -20.14
C LEU A 583 14.71 18.83 -19.71
N GLU A 584 14.08 19.21 -18.60
CA GLU A 584 14.15 20.53 -17.98
C GLU A 584 14.52 20.39 -16.50
N LEU A 585 15.53 21.14 -16.05
CA LEU A 585 15.97 21.14 -14.65
C LEU A 585 14.94 21.86 -13.77
N GLU A 586 14.45 21.18 -12.73
CA GLU A 586 13.46 21.75 -11.79
C GLU A 586 14.12 22.19 -10.48
N GLU A 587 14.91 21.31 -9.87
CA GLU A 587 15.57 21.57 -8.58
C GLU A 587 16.92 20.85 -8.54
N SER A 588 17.90 21.43 -7.84
CA SER A 588 19.13 20.74 -7.53
C SER A 588 19.60 21.01 -6.10
N GLU A 589 20.23 20.00 -5.51
CA GLU A 589 20.83 20.05 -4.20
C GLU A 589 22.22 19.39 -4.26
N MET A 590 23.23 20.04 -3.69
CA MET A 590 24.58 19.49 -3.60
C MET A 590 24.96 19.22 -2.15
N ILE A 591 25.35 17.98 -1.89
CA ILE A 591 25.84 17.51 -0.60
C ILE A 591 27.34 17.24 -0.72
N VAL A 592 28.15 17.94 0.07
CA VAL A 592 29.60 17.67 0.16
C VAL A 592 29.84 16.56 1.20
N LYS A 593 30.33 15.40 0.75
CA LYS A 593 30.70 14.27 1.60
C LYS A 593 31.99 14.60 2.38
N PRO A 594 32.25 13.96 3.54
CA PRO A 594 33.43 14.26 4.38
C PRO A 594 34.78 14.10 3.69
N ASP A 595 34.85 13.25 2.67
CA ASP A 595 36.04 13.03 1.84
C ASP A 595 36.20 14.04 0.69
N GLY A 596 35.35 15.08 0.65
CA GLY A 596 35.38 16.15 -0.35
C GLY A 596 34.65 15.82 -1.65
N ARG A 597 34.11 14.60 -1.83
CA ARG A 597 33.24 14.29 -2.97
C ARG A 597 31.94 15.08 -2.88
N ARG A 598 31.36 15.46 -4.02
CA ARG A 598 30.09 16.20 -4.07
C ARG A 598 29.01 15.28 -4.65
N LEU A 599 27.99 14.94 -3.86
CA LEU A 599 26.81 14.24 -4.34
C LEU A 599 25.78 15.27 -4.76
N VAL A 600 25.43 15.29 -6.04
CA VAL A 600 24.48 16.23 -6.62
C VAL A 600 23.19 15.49 -6.89
N HIS A 601 22.12 15.91 -6.23
CA HIS A 601 20.75 15.45 -6.45
C HIS A 601 20.08 16.42 -7.42
N VAL A 602 19.56 15.89 -8.52
CA VAL A 602 18.85 16.63 -9.55
C VAL A 602 17.41 16.14 -9.61
N THR A 603 16.47 17.09 -9.59
CA THR A 603 15.07 16.89 -9.97
C THR A 603 14.88 17.51 -11.35
N PHE A 604 14.29 16.78 -12.29
CA PHE A 604 14.06 17.28 -13.64
C PHE A 604 12.73 16.78 -14.20
N LYS A 605 12.12 17.59 -15.06
CA LYS A 605 10.88 17.27 -15.77
C LYS A 605 11.20 16.84 -17.20
N SER A 606 10.37 16.00 -17.80
CA SER A 606 10.42 15.71 -19.24
C SER A 606 9.13 16.04 -19.98
N GLN A 607 9.27 16.38 -21.25
CA GLN A 607 8.18 16.60 -22.21
C GLN A 607 8.33 15.65 -23.41
N PRO A 608 7.23 15.16 -24.02
CA PRO A 608 5.83 15.54 -23.77
C PRO A 608 5.14 14.73 -22.65
N ASN A 609 5.84 13.83 -21.97
CA ASN A 609 5.21 12.93 -21.01
C ASN A 609 4.98 13.51 -19.61
N ASP A 610 5.29 14.79 -19.39
CA ASP A 610 5.19 15.45 -18.08
C ASP A 610 5.79 14.64 -16.90
N GLY A 611 6.79 13.78 -17.19
CA GLY A 611 7.43 12.94 -16.19
C GLY A 611 8.30 13.79 -15.27
N LEU A 612 8.25 13.56 -13.97
CA LEU A 612 9.13 14.20 -13.00
C LEU A 612 10.08 13.13 -12.44
N TYR A 613 11.38 13.39 -12.46
CA TYR A 613 12.40 12.41 -12.10
C TYR A 613 13.38 12.95 -11.08
N GLU A 614 13.94 12.03 -10.30
CA GLU A 614 15.07 12.27 -9.41
C GLU A 614 16.27 11.42 -9.87
N GLY A 615 17.45 12.03 -9.90
CA GLY A 615 18.71 11.36 -10.21
C GLY A 615 19.88 11.90 -9.38
N ARG A 616 20.92 11.09 -9.20
CA ARG A 616 22.08 11.46 -8.38
C ARG A 616 23.40 11.21 -9.10
N VAL A 617 24.25 12.23 -9.09
CA VAL A 617 25.58 12.21 -9.71
C VAL A 617 26.62 12.48 -8.63
N LEU A 618 27.61 11.60 -8.52
CA LEU A 618 28.74 11.77 -7.62
C LEU A 618 29.92 12.38 -8.36
N TRP A 619 30.41 13.49 -7.83
CA TRP A 619 31.53 14.24 -8.37
C TRP A 619 32.77 14.04 -7.49
N PRO A 620 33.95 13.74 -8.08
CA PRO A 620 35.19 13.66 -7.34
C PRO A 620 35.56 14.98 -6.63
N ALA A 621 36.40 14.85 -5.60
CA ALA A 621 36.97 16.00 -4.88
C ALA A 621 37.97 16.75 -5.78
N GLY A 622 37.91 18.09 -5.79
CA GLY A 622 38.93 18.92 -6.45
C GLY A 622 38.94 18.95 -7.99
N THR A 623 37.97 18.31 -8.66
CA THR A 623 37.93 18.24 -10.13
C THR A 623 36.99 19.29 -10.75
N ALA A 624 37.30 19.68 -12.00
CA ALA A 624 36.44 20.49 -12.86
C ALA A 624 35.15 19.73 -13.24
N ALA A 625 34.13 20.45 -13.71
CA ALA A 625 32.75 19.98 -13.92
C ALA A 625 32.53 18.93 -15.03
N THR A 626 33.50 18.04 -15.33
CA THR A 626 33.41 17.06 -16.44
C THR A 626 33.58 15.59 -16.06
N GLU A 627 33.80 15.24 -14.77
CA GLU A 627 34.08 13.85 -14.34
C GLU A 627 32.98 13.20 -13.47
N GLY A 628 31.79 13.78 -13.43
CA GLY A 628 30.68 13.24 -12.66
C GLY A 628 30.33 11.81 -13.09
N LYS A 629 30.02 10.93 -12.13
CA LYS A 629 29.57 9.57 -12.37
C LYS A 629 28.17 9.36 -11.82
N ILE A 630 27.36 8.58 -12.53
CA ILE A 630 26.07 8.11 -12.03
C ILE A 630 26.31 7.41 -10.70
N HIS A 631 25.64 7.88 -9.66
CA HIS A 631 25.72 7.29 -8.34
C HIS A 631 24.62 6.24 -8.17
N GLU A 632 23.42 6.53 -8.69
CA GLU A 632 22.23 5.67 -8.60
C GLU A 632 21.33 5.83 -9.84
N ALA A 633 20.41 4.89 -10.03
CA ALA A 633 19.45 4.92 -11.12
C ALA A 633 18.52 6.13 -11.04
N VAL A 634 18.07 6.59 -12.21
CA VAL A 634 17.01 7.60 -12.33
C VAL A 634 15.67 6.97 -11.97
N ILE A 635 14.88 7.66 -11.14
CA ILE A 635 13.51 7.23 -10.80
C ILE A 635 12.49 8.29 -11.18
N ARG A 636 11.28 7.86 -11.51
CA ARG A 636 10.14 8.73 -11.72
C ARG A 636 9.35 8.90 -10.43
N ILE A 637 9.10 10.15 -10.05
CA ILE A 637 8.50 10.50 -8.76
C ILE A 637 7.05 10.96 -8.86
N ASN A 638 6.47 10.99 -10.07
CA ASN A 638 5.05 11.22 -10.30
C ASN A 638 4.37 10.05 -11.02
N ARG A 639 3.03 10.05 -11.08
CA ARG A 639 2.24 8.96 -11.68
C ARG A 639 2.65 8.73 -13.14
N TYR A 640 2.79 7.46 -13.51
CA TYR A 640 3.19 7.01 -14.86
C TYR A 640 2.08 7.21 -15.89
N GLY A 641 0.82 7.02 -15.49
CA GLY A 641 -0.33 7.06 -16.40
C GLY A 641 -0.31 5.93 -17.42
N THR A 642 -0.91 6.15 -18.58
CA THR A 642 -1.00 5.22 -19.74
C THR A 642 0.10 5.46 -20.77
N GLN A 643 1.15 6.19 -20.38
CA GLN A 643 2.15 6.72 -21.30
C GLN A 643 3.03 5.65 -21.92
N ALA A 644 3.16 4.49 -21.28
CA ALA A 644 4.00 3.38 -21.74
C ALA A 644 3.19 2.20 -22.30
N ASP A 645 1.87 2.35 -22.52
CA ASP A 645 0.96 1.23 -22.81
C ASP A 645 1.22 0.52 -24.16
N CYS A 646 1.95 1.15 -25.08
CA CYS A 646 2.45 0.53 -26.29
C CYS A 646 3.53 -0.54 -26.02
N LEU A 647 4.18 -0.51 -24.86
CA LEU A 647 5.12 -1.54 -24.44
C LEU A 647 4.34 -2.75 -23.90
N LYS A 648 4.78 -3.96 -24.27
CA LYS A 648 4.24 -5.19 -23.66
C LYS A 648 4.42 -5.15 -22.14
N ARG A 649 3.42 -5.61 -21.38
CA ARG A 649 3.42 -5.63 -19.91
C ARG A 649 4.70 -6.25 -19.32
N ILE A 650 5.15 -7.36 -19.89
CA ILE A 650 6.38 -8.03 -19.45
C ILE A 650 7.63 -7.12 -19.59
N LEU A 651 7.67 -6.27 -20.62
CA LEU A 651 8.77 -5.33 -20.87
C LEU A 651 8.72 -4.16 -19.88
N MET A 652 7.53 -3.61 -19.62
CA MET A 652 7.33 -2.58 -18.61
C MET A 652 7.78 -3.01 -17.21
N ASN A 653 7.69 -4.31 -16.93
CA ASN A 653 8.02 -4.87 -15.63
C ASN A 653 9.50 -5.22 -15.48
N LEU A 654 10.14 -5.74 -16.53
CA LEU A 654 11.56 -6.11 -16.47
C LEU A 654 12.50 -4.90 -16.43
N MET A 655 12.06 -3.74 -16.95
CA MET A 655 12.87 -2.52 -16.97
C MET A 655 12.06 -1.30 -16.52
N PRO A 656 11.96 -1.07 -15.20
CA PRO A 656 11.20 0.05 -14.63
C PRO A 656 11.62 1.42 -15.19
N LEU A 657 12.91 1.60 -15.50
CA LEU A 657 13.42 2.83 -16.11
C LEU A 657 12.76 3.08 -17.47
N ILE A 658 12.67 2.08 -18.35
CA ILE A 658 12.06 2.22 -19.68
C ILE A 658 10.57 2.53 -19.56
N ARG A 659 9.87 1.83 -18.65
CA ARG A 659 8.47 2.15 -18.33
C ARG A 659 8.32 3.60 -17.88
N SER A 660 9.29 4.10 -17.11
CA SER A 660 9.24 5.46 -16.57
C SER A 660 9.43 6.55 -17.62
N VAL A 661 10.27 6.30 -18.63
CA VAL A 661 10.65 7.28 -19.66
C VAL A 661 9.94 7.09 -21.00
N CYS A 662 9.37 5.92 -21.32
CA CYS A 662 8.67 5.75 -22.59
C CYS A 662 7.37 6.56 -22.61
N TYR A 663 7.13 7.22 -23.74
CA TYR A 663 5.90 7.92 -24.05
C TYR A 663 5.40 7.50 -25.42
N CYS A 664 4.30 6.78 -25.46
CA CYS A 664 3.71 6.28 -26.67
C CYS A 664 3.09 7.42 -27.47
N THR A 665 3.52 7.60 -28.72
CA THR A 665 2.95 8.59 -29.66
C THR A 665 1.76 8.06 -30.43
#